data_AF-A0A3C1HV37-F1
#
_entry.id   AF-A0A3C1HV37-F1
#
_cell.length_a   1.000
_cell.length_b   1.000
_cell.length_c   1.000
_cell.angle_alpha   90.00
_cell.angle_beta   90.00
_cell.angle_gamma   90.00
#
_symmetry.space_group_name_H-M   'P 1'
#
loop_
_entity.id
_entity.type
_entity.pdbx_description
1 polymer ?
#
loop_
_entity_poly.entity_id
_entity_poly.type
_entity_poly.pdbx_seq_one_letter_code
_entity_poly.pdbx_strand_id
1 'polypeptide(L)'
;MKNKILSLLFIVTAALVLHTLTSCSGIFSVPDTPDKQGTKAAQEQRYTISGSFSLPNASAAPAEVNAFQNQANPRNAMPDTSITALKYIVKAVRTSDGQEESTESSDGKTYLFDNLTAGSWQITAYAYTKDSNAYLVMQSEAKSISISAENPYASASLMIAPASGGTGDINLTISWDSANCGIGYCKMVCTSYTPLSENISGSSVTKALPGVPSGIHELKLSFYSSYANASAGMPPLYECTEYLSVLPHLTTNRWTAGSAPHINSSGAFNVTKTCTETFVYRKIYVAENGNDSGTGTSERPFATIKKAMDRLNEVASHSVTKEAISATTPWELHVIGCPTPPSSSISGNGLIVATSNIQFLKIVGDGEGAKIDANGKGRILYVKNGATVSMQNIELTNGSSASGSGVTVVSGGSFTMESGSIKSCTTSGGGGGIYSEGSLTIQGGTISGNSSNNNAGGGVIALGGSVNITGGSIKGNTSATGGNNIYINSVTSVTALPAGNDSFYDDNPSTSNGRPDAVCNASSHCFMRFNKPNDTQNYIGAGINNFTSNATIYLGQTDASSSEWKTSNLEIGATCNYNLTIRPTKTGASATIMYASDTQSTDYLIHYNTNSKTLTLTNLILDGNSKKCGIVKVEAGTLSASNCTFQNGQAENGGGLHVKAGASATLTSCTIDSCRAEKSNGDYAMGGGIYTEDDVSFSGTIQSCSSKGFGGGVAIKDSDNAKFKMTGGTISSCIAESISTSPTGTGMGGGIFTNKIFIMEGGTITNCTAYVKGSGVFVSSGSEFHIKGNASLDSRSEVYLPNSKTIKITDSLNPSVVATIKPESYPSSSQVFTVLTDDSSGTKVAASHMKFKLVRDGYCVNKAGIIKKGYLAETAPLHISSMTATETVNVIGDIS
;
A
#
# COMPACT_ATOMS: atom_id res chain seq x y z
N MET A 1 -21.56 15.65 4.14
CA MET A 1 -22.32 14.67 3.33
C MET A 1 -21.64 13.29 3.35
N LYS A 2 -21.32 12.73 4.54
CA LYS A 2 -20.67 11.41 4.67
C LYS A 2 -21.18 10.52 5.84
N ASN A 3 -22.15 10.99 6.64
CA ASN A 3 -22.71 10.21 7.78
C ASN A 3 -24.20 9.86 7.63
N LYS A 4 -24.77 9.90 6.42
CA LYS A 4 -26.19 9.54 6.16
C LYS A 4 -26.42 8.37 5.19
N ILE A 5 -25.37 7.64 4.79
CA ILE A 5 -25.49 6.50 3.87
C ILE A 5 -25.43 5.14 4.59
N LEU A 6 -24.99 5.09 5.86
CA LEU A 6 -24.93 3.83 6.61
C LEU A 6 -26.26 3.38 7.24
N SER A 7 -27.20 4.31 7.45
CA SER A 7 -28.52 4.00 8.03
C SER A 7 -29.57 3.54 7.01
N LEU A 8 -29.28 3.62 5.71
CA LEU A 8 -30.21 3.19 4.65
C LEU A 8 -29.92 1.76 4.13
N LEU A 9 -28.79 1.16 4.53
CA LEU A 9 -28.40 -0.19 4.09
C LEU A 9 -28.85 -1.32 5.04
N PHE A 10 -29.39 -0.99 6.22
CA PHE A 10 -29.92 -1.95 7.18
C PHE A 10 -31.44 -2.19 7.10
N ILE A 11 -32.15 -1.44 6.24
CA ILE A 11 -33.62 -1.55 6.11
C ILE A 11 -34.03 -2.40 4.88
N VAL A 12 -33.11 -2.85 4.03
CA VAL A 12 -33.44 -3.64 2.82
C VAL A 12 -33.05 -5.13 2.92
N THR A 13 -32.26 -5.54 3.92
CA THR A 13 -31.85 -6.94 4.11
C THR A 13 -32.74 -7.76 5.05
N ALA A 14 -33.65 -7.13 5.80
CA ALA A 14 -34.67 -7.84 6.58
C ALA A 14 -35.87 -8.31 5.73
N ALA A 15 -35.97 -7.90 4.46
CA ALA A 15 -37.08 -8.24 3.56
C ALA A 15 -36.77 -9.36 2.55
N LEU A 16 -35.58 -10.01 2.60
CA LEU A 16 -35.17 -11.00 1.59
C LEU A 16 -34.59 -12.31 2.17
N VAL A 17 -35.08 -12.76 3.34
CA VAL A 17 -34.81 -14.13 3.87
C VAL A 17 -36.11 -14.83 4.31
N LEU A 18 -37.27 -14.36 3.84
CA LEU A 18 -38.55 -15.02 4.08
C LEU A 18 -39.24 -15.43 2.77
N HIS A 19 -38.49 -15.90 1.77
CA HIS A 19 -39.01 -16.61 0.60
C HIS A 19 -37.97 -17.61 0.10
N THR A 20 -38.03 -18.86 0.56
CA THR A 20 -37.94 -20.11 -0.23
C THR A 20 -37.78 -21.33 0.69
N LEU A 21 -38.91 -21.83 1.20
CA LEU A 21 -39.08 -23.27 1.44
C LEU A 21 -40.54 -23.61 1.07
N THR A 22 -40.73 -24.17 -0.12
CA THR A 22 -41.97 -24.80 -0.56
C THR A 22 -41.87 -26.31 -0.42
N SER A 23 -42.80 -26.93 0.32
CA SER A 23 -43.58 -28.10 -0.14
C SER A 23 -44.63 -28.46 0.93
N CYS A 24 -45.91 -28.19 0.63
CA CYS A 24 -46.99 -29.17 0.39
C CYS A 24 -47.76 -29.55 1.69
N SER A 25 -49.10 -29.43 1.84
CA SER A 25 -50.20 -29.15 0.91
C SER A 25 -51.47 -28.86 1.73
N GLY A 26 -52.42 -28.09 1.18
CA GLY A 26 -53.85 -28.38 1.37
C GLY A 26 -54.74 -27.34 2.06
N ILE A 27 -55.32 -26.46 1.23
CA ILE A 27 -56.76 -26.11 1.19
C ILE A 27 -57.41 -25.59 2.49
N PHE A 28 -57.74 -24.28 2.52
CA PHE A 28 -59.13 -23.79 2.63
C PHE A 28 -59.19 -22.27 2.35
N SER A 29 -60.16 -21.87 1.54
CA SER A 29 -60.44 -20.51 1.09
C SER A 29 -61.08 -19.64 2.19
N VAL A 30 -60.71 -18.36 2.22
CA VAL A 30 -61.38 -17.30 2.99
C VAL A 30 -62.73 -16.93 2.34
N PRO A 31 -63.78 -16.62 3.11
CA PRO A 31 -64.86 -15.75 2.64
C PRO A 31 -64.70 -14.33 3.19
N ASP A 32 -64.83 -13.34 2.30
CA ASP A 32 -65.01 -11.93 2.66
C ASP A 32 -66.37 -11.69 3.34
N THR A 33 -66.37 -10.86 4.37
CA THR A 33 -67.55 -10.32 5.06
C THR A 33 -68.34 -9.34 4.17
N PRO A 34 -69.63 -9.06 4.46
CA PRO A 34 -69.89 -7.82 5.23
C PRO A 34 -71.15 -7.82 6.13
N ASP A 35 -71.10 -7.00 7.19
CA ASP A 35 -72.00 -5.84 7.44
C ASP A 35 -72.65 -5.70 8.85
N LYS A 36 -72.73 -4.42 9.27
CA LYS A 36 -73.60 -3.73 10.25
C LYS A 36 -73.30 -3.58 11.76
N GLN A 37 -73.58 -2.32 12.16
CA GLN A 37 -73.50 -1.63 13.46
C GLN A 37 -74.28 -2.25 14.63
N GLY A 38 -73.74 -2.08 15.84
CA GLY A 38 -74.50 -2.17 17.10
C GLY A 38 -73.67 -1.70 18.30
N THR A 39 -74.11 -0.65 18.99
CA THR A 39 -73.58 -0.18 20.28
C THR A 39 -73.93 -1.15 21.41
N LYS A 40 -72.95 -1.62 22.20
CA LYS A 40 -73.19 -2.16 23.56
C LYS A 40 -71.91 -2.36 24.39
N ALA A 41 -72.02 -1.89 25.64
CA ALA A 41 -71.24 -2.19 26.85
C ALA A 41 -69.75 -1.77 26.89
N ALA A 42 -69.43 -0.85 27.81
CA ALA A 42 -68.08 -0.71 28.34
C ALA A 42 -67.66 -2.06 28.93
N GLN A 43 -66.81 -2.80 28.20
CA GLN A 43 -66.05 -3.89 28.80
C GLN A 43 -65.09 -3.26 29.80
N GLU A 44 -65.12 -3.68 31.06
CA GLU A 44 -64.04 -3.41 32.01
C GLU A 44 -62.73 -3.78 31.31
N GLN A 45 -61.91 -2.77 31.04
CA GLN A 45 -60.66 -2.98 30.35
C GLN A 45 -59.74 -3.75 31.30
N ARG A 46 -59.55 -5.04 31.02
CA ARG A 46 -58.67 -5.90 31.82
C ARG A 46 -57.22 -5.53 31.56
N TYR A 47 -56.49 -5.25 32.64
CA TYR A 47 -55.05 -5.04 32.54
C TYR A 47 -54.32 -6.34 32.85
N THR A 48 -53.47 -6.77 31.93
CA THR A 48 -52.83 -8.08 31.99
C THR A 48 -51.33 -7.94 31.89
N ILE A 49 -50.62 -8.67 32.75
CA ILE A 49 -49.18 -8.84 32.64
C ILE A 49 -48.86 -10.32 32.53
N SER A 50 -48.15 -10.69 31.47
CA SER A 50 -47.71 -12.07 31.24
C SER A 50 -46.21 -12.13 31.05
N GLY A 51 -45.65 -13.34 31.09
CA GLY A 51 -44.24 -13.48 30.77
C GLY A 51 -43.72 -14.87 30.99
N SER A 52 -42.42 -14.98 30.78
CA SER A 52 -41.65 -16.19 31.06
C SER A 52 -40.60 -15.89 32.12
N PHE A 53 -40.13 -16.92 32.80
CA PHE A 53 -38.89 -16.82 33.55
C PHE A 53 -37.86 -17.81 33.01
N SER A 54 -36.63 -17.33 32.92
CA SER A 54 -35.44 -18.09 32.55
C SER A 54 -34.48 -18.12 33.74
N LEU A 55 -33.53 -19.05 33.71
CA LEU A 55 -32.43 -19.06 34.68
C LEU A 55 -31.29 -18.18 34.15
N PRO A 56 -30.32 -17.78 34.99
CA PRO A 56 -29.24 -16.92 34.55
C PRO A 56 -28.39 -17.74 33.57
N ASN A 57 -28.04 -17.14 32.43
CA ASN A 57 -27.06 -17.75 31.55
C ASN A 57 -25.69 -17.68 32.25
N ALA A 58 -25.20 -18.82 32.75
CA ALA A 58 -23.78 -18.96 33.02
C ALA A 58 -23.09 -19.03 31.66
N SER A 59 -22.51 -17.92 31.20
CA SER A 59 -21.70 -17.87 29.98
C SER A 59 -20.40 -18.65 30.21
N ALA A 60 -20.48 -19.97 30.21
CA ALA A 60 -19.35 -20.89 30.27
C ALA A 60 -18.89 -21.39 28.90
N ALA A 61 -19.67 -21.13 27.85
CA ALA A 61 -19.14 -21.23 26.50
C ALA A 61 -18.45 -19.90 26.14
N PRO A 62 -17.28 -19.91 25.50
CA PRO A 62 -16.86 -18.78 24.67
C PRO A 62 -18.06 -18.36 23.80
N ALA A 63 -18.16 -17.09 23.39
CA ALA A 63 -19.26 -16.56 22.57
C ALA A 63 -19.50 -17.31 21.23
N GLU A 64 -18.69 -18.31 20.95
CA GLU A 64 -18.51 -19.09 19.73
C GLU A 64 -19.41 -20.35 19.63
N VAL A 65 -20.29 -20.65 20.60
CA VAL A 65 -21.19 -21.86 20.55
C VAL A 65 -22.69 -21.53 20.68
N ASN A 66 -23.09 -20.25 20.62
CA ASN A 66 -24.50 -19.87 20.78
C ASN A 66 -25.41 -20.14 19.57
N ALA A 67 -24.90 -20.66 18.46
CA ALA A 67 -25.67 -20.84 17.22
C ALA A 67 -26.46 -22.16 17.11
N PHE A 68 -26.26 -23.12 18.03
CA PHE A 68 -26.77 -24.50 17.87
C PHE A 68 -27.62 -25.04 19.03
N GLN A 69 -28.48 -24.24 19.68
CA GLN A 69 -29.51 -24.83 20.56
C GLN A 69 -30.84 -24.08 20.48
N ASN A 70 -31.70 -24.49 19.54
CA ASN A 70 -33.14 -24.44 19.78
C ASN A 70 -33.45 -25.51 20.82
N GLN A 71 -33.63 -25.09 22.08
CA GLN A 71 -33.99 -25.90 23.27
C GLN A 71 -32.86 -26.73 23.92
N ALA A 72 -32.12 -26.13 24.85
CA ALA A 72 -31.84 -26.62 26.21
C ALA A 72 -30.94 -25.60 26.95
N ASN A 73 -31.12 -25.48 28.26
CA ASN A 73 -30.36 -24.52 29.09
C ASN A 73 -28.87 -24.93 29.20
N PRO A 74 -27.90 -23.99 29.10
CA PRO A 74 -26.48 -24.26 29.36
C PRO A 74 -26.18 -24.24 30.86
N ARG A 75 -26.72 -25.20 31.62
CA ARG A 75 -26.45 -25.30 33.07
C ARG A 75 -25.25 -26.20 33.34
N ASN A 76 -24.25 -25.72 34.07
CA ASN A 76 -23.32 -26.59 34.79
C ASN A 76 -23.91 -26.85 36.20
N ALA A 77 -23.44 -27.88 36.90
CA ALA A 77 -24.22 -28.69 37.86
C ALA A 77 -25.30 -27.99 38.70
N MET A 78 -26.45 -28.65 38.83
CA MET A 78 -27.61 -28.15 39.58
C MET A 78 -28.22 -29.25 40.49
N PRO A 79 -29.05 -28.88 41.47
CA PRO A 79 -29.85 -29.86 42.20
C PRO A 79 -30.83 -30.61 41.30
N ASP A 80 -31.05 -31.89 41.59
CA ASP A 80 -32.09 -32.65 40.93
C ASP A 80 -33.49 -32.21 41.40
N THR A 81 -34.04 -31.23 40.67
CA THR A 81 -35.38 -30.68 40.88
C THR A 81 -36.50 -31.60 40.38
N SER A 82 -36.19 -32.72 39.72
CA SER A 82 -37.21 -33.72 39.36
C SER A 82 -37.67 -34.54 40.58
N ILE A 83 -36.82 -34.65 41.60
CA ILE A 83 -37.09 -35.36 42.86
C ILE A 83 -37.73 -34.42 43.89
N THR A 84 -37.34 -33.13 43.86
CA THR A 84 -37.89 -32.09 44.75
C THR A 84 -38.77 -31.16 43.93
N ALA A 85 -40.07 -31.44 43.88
CA ALA A 85 -41.01 -30.61 43.13
C ALA A 85 -40.94 -29.16 43.62
N LEU A 86 -40.70 -28.21 42.71
CA LEU A 86 -40.62 -26.79 43.03
C LEU A 86 -41.94 -26.07 42.75
N LYS A 87 -42.28 -25.12 43.62
CA LYS A 87 -43.41 -24.21 43.49
C LYS A 87 -42.92 -22.84 43.03
N TYR A 88 -43.37 -22.37 41.88
CA TYR A 88 -42.96 -21.08 41.33
C TYR A 88 -44.08 -20.05 41.53
N ILE A 89 -43.77 -18.98 42.26
CA ILE A 89 -44.71 -17.91 42.58
C ILE A 89 -44.16 -16.61 42.02
N VAL A 90 -44.98 -15.88 41.27
CA VAL A 90 -44.65 -14.54 40.80
C VAL A 90 -45.49 -13.55 41.58
N LYS A 91 -44.85 -12.51 42.11
CA LYS A 91 -45.50 -11.41 42.83
C LYS A 91 -45.38 -10.13 42.02
N ALA A 92 -46.46 -9.38 41.92
CA ALA A 92 -46.53 -8.05 41.34
C ALA A 92 -46.91 -7.04 42.43
N VAL A 93 -46.06 -6.04 42.66
CA VAL A 93 -46.30 -5.00 43.68
C VAL A 93 -46.45 -3.64 42.99
N ARG A 94 -47.58 -2.97 43.18
CA ARG A 94 -47.85 -1.65 42.60
C ARG A 94 -47.03 -0.59 43.32
N THR A 95 -46.26 0.17 42.55
CA THR A 95 -45.28 1.14 43.09
C THR A 95 -45.91 2.35 43.79
N SER A 96 -47.16 2.70 43.49
CA SER A 96 -47.82 3.89 44.03
C SER A 96 -48.31 3.74 45.47
N ASP A 97 -48.72 2.54 45.88
CA ASP A 97 -49.38 2.28 47.16
C ASP A 97 -49.06 0.91 47.77
N GLY A 98 -48.24 0.11 47.11
CA GLY A 98 -47.80 -1.19 47.61
C GLY A 98 -48.82 -2.32 47.48
N GLN A 99 -49.91 -2.17 46.71
CA GLN A 99 -50.82 -3.30 46.46
C GLN A 99 -50.05 -4.47 45.86
N GLU A 100 -50.16 -5.65 46.48
CA GLU A 100 -49.52 -6.89 46.04
C GLU A 100 -50.53 -7.86 45.44
N GLU A 101 -50.19 -8.42 44.28
CA GLU A 101 -50.90 -9.52 43.64
C GLU A 101 -49.91 -10.68 43.42
N SER A 102 -50.39 -11.92 43.49
CA SER A 102 -49.53 -13.10 43.28
C SER A 102 -50.20 -14.14 42.39
N THR A 103 -49.40 -14.81 41.55
CA THR A 103 -49.84 -15.91 40.69
C THR A 103 -48.85 -17.06 40.77
N GLU A 104 -49.34 -18.30 40.67
CA GLU A 104 -48.52 -19.50 40.66
C GLU A 104 -48.34 -19.99 39.22
N SER A 105 -47.10 -20.29 38.85
CA SER A 105 -46.79 -20.84 37.53
C SER A 105 -47.07 -22.35 37.51
N SER A 106 -48.05 -22.76 36.73
CA SER A 106 -48.44 -24.17 36.58
C SER A 106 -47.44 -25.01 35.77
N ASP A 107 -46.72 -24.38 34.85
CA ASP A 107 -45.72 -25.02 33.98
C ASP A 107 -44.28 -24.81 34.44
N GLY A 108 -44.08 -24.01 35.50
CA GLY A 108 -42.75 -23.62 36.00
C GLY A 108 -41.92 -22.84 34.98
N LYS A 109 -42.57 -22.17 34.02
CA LYS A 109 -41.91 -21.42 32.94
C LYS A 109 -42.59 -20.09 32.62
N THR A 110 -43.89 -19.99 32.83
CA THR A 110 -44.70 -18.82 32.45
C THR A 110 -45.58 -18.34 33.59
N TYR A 111 -45.97 -17.07 33.55
CA TYR A 111 -46.89 -16.48 34.51
C TYR A 111 -47.88 -15.55 33.82
N LEU A 112 -49.04 -15.39 34.44
CA LEU A 112 -50.13 -14.53 33.97
C LEU A 112 -50.82 -13.89 35.18
N PHE A 113 -50.91 -12.57 35.13
CA PHE A 113 -51.85 -11.76 35.91
C PHE A 113 -52.88 -11.20 34.95
N ASP A 114 -54.16 -11.57 35.08
CA ASP A 114 -55.21 -11.24 34.10
C ASP A 114 -56.22 -10.19 34.60
N ASN A 115 -56.04 -9.67 35.82
CA ASN A 115 -56.95 -8.70 36.44
C ASN A 115 -56.22 -7.66 37.33
N LEU A 116 -55.23 -6.96 36.79
CA LEU A 116 -54.55 -5.86 37.48
C LEU A 116 -55.26 -4.52 37.24
N THR A 117 -54.84 -3.46 37.95
CA THR A 117 -55.21 -2.07 37.64
C THR A 117 -54.11 -1.38 36.83
N ALA A 118 -54.47 -0.32 36.09
CA ALA A 118 -53.50 0.60 35.50
C ALA A 118 -52.52 1.13 36.56
N GLY A 119 -51.25 1.27 36.19
CA GLY A 119 -50.17 1.71 37.06
C GLY A 119 -48.82 1.06 36.73
N SER A 120 -47.80 1.45 37.49
CA SER A 120 -46.46 0.85 37.41
C SER A 120 -46.28 -0.22 38.50
N TRP A 121 -45.87 -1.41 38.10
CA TRP A 121 -45.75 -2.61 38.91
C TRP A 121 -44.29 -3.11 38.94
N GLN A 122 -43.85 -3.62 40.09
CA GLN A 122 -42.61 -4.38 40.22
C GLN A 122 -42.94 -5.86 40.25
N ILE A 123 -42.41 -6.63 39.31
CA ILE A 123 -42.65 -8.07 39.21
C ILE A 123 -41.41 -8.84 39.63
N THR A 124 -41.58 -9.79 40.54
CA THR A 124 -40.50 -10.65 41.04
C THR A 124 -40.96 -12.10 41.05
N ALA A 125 -40.14 -13.00 40.50
CA ALA A 125 -40.37 -14.44 40.52
C ALA A 125 -39.60 -15.10 41.67
N TYR A 126 -40.24 -16.06 42.31
CA TYR A 126 -39.71 -16.84 43.42
C TYR A 126 -39.94 -18.32 43.15
N ALA A 127 -39.01 -19.18 43.58
CA ALA A 127 -39.20 -20.62 43.60
C ALA A 127 -39.00 -21.16 45.01
N TYR A 128 -39.92 -22.00 45.45
CA TYR A 128 -39.92 -22.63 46.77
C TYR A 128 -39.91 -24.15 46.64
N THR A 129 -39.43 -24.86 47.67
CA THR A 129 -39.68 -26.30 47.79
C THR A 129 -41.18 -26.57 47.99
N LYS A 130 -41.72 -27.67 47.44
CA LYS A 130 -43.13 -28.09 47.70
C LYS A 130 -43.33 -28.86 49.00
N ASP A 131 -42.27 -29.10 49.77
CA ASP A 131 -42.39 -29.74 51.07
C ASP A 131 -43.09 -28.82 52.08
N SER A 132 -43.41 -29.36 53.27
CA SER A 132 -44.13 -28.63 54.32
C SER A 132 -43.41 -27.38 54.84
N ASN A 133 -42.12 -27.21 54.51
CA ASN A 133 -41.29 -26.12 54.99
C ASN A 133 -41.20 -24.96 53.99
N ALA A 134 -41.43 -25.21 52.70
CA ALA A 134 -41.48 -24.21 51.64
C ALA A 134 -40.29 -23.23 51.65
N TYR A 135 -39.06 -23.76 51.60
CA TYR A 135 -37.85 -22.94 51.57
C TYR A 135 -37.72 -22.17 50.26
N LEU A 136 -37.35 -20.89 50.33
CA LEU A 136 -37.03 -20.08 49.15
C LEU A 136 -35.70 -20.57 48.56
N VAL A 137 -35.73 -21.05 47.32
CA VAL A 137 -34.56 -21.63 46.67
C VAL A 137 -34.02 -20.80 45.51
N MET A 138 -34.88 -20.04 44.83
CA MET A 138 -34.49 -19.15 43.74
C MET A 138 -35.34 -17.88 43.75
N GLN A 139 -34.75 -16.77 43.32
CA GLN A 139 -35.41 -15.47 43.23
C GLN A 139 -34.88 -14.67 42.03
N SER A 140 -35.76 -13.92 41.35
CA SER A 140 -35.34 -12.95 40.33
C SER A 140 -35.10 -11.57 40.94
N GLU A 141 -34.39 -10.70 40.23
CA GLU A 141 -34.49 -9.27 40.51
C GLU A 141 -35.91 -8.76 40.22
N ALA A 142 -36.31 -7.69 40.89
CA ALA A 142 -37.58 -7.02 40.65
C ALA A 142 -37.52 -6.25 39.33
N LYS A 143 -38.48 -6.49 38.43
CA LYS A 143 -38.56 -5.84 37.13
C LYS A 143 -39.75 -4.90 37.06
N SER A 144 -39.49 -3.65 36.72
CA SER A 144 -40.52 -2.62 36.58
C SER A 144 -41.26 -2.74 35.25
N ILE A 145 -42.59 -2.66 35.29
CA ILE A 145 -43.45 -2.72 34.11
C ILE A 145 -44.65 -1.78 34.31
N SER A 146 -45.13 -1.15 33.24
CA SER A 146 -46.26 -0.23 33.33
C SER A 146 -47.37 -0.65 32.38
N ILE A 147 -48.61 -0.61 32.89
CA ILE A 147 -49.83 -0.89 32.15
C ILE A 147 -50.78 0.31 32.30
N SER A 148 -51.46 0.68 31.23
CA SER A 148 -52.30 1.88 31.16
C SER A 148 -53.50 1.65 30.25
N ALA A 149 -54.46 2.58 30.23
CA ALA A 149 -55.62 2.48 29.34
C ALA A 149 -55.23 2.39 27.84
N GLU A 150 -54.10 2.99 27.44
CA GLU A 150 -53.59 2.94 26.07
C GLU A 150 -52.86 1.62 25.76
N ASN A 151 -52.20 1.04 26.77
CA ASN A 151 -51.46 -0.22 26.69
C ASN A 151 -51.87 -1.15 27.83
N PRO A 152 -53.03 -1.84 27.72
CA PRO A 152 -53.57 -2.65 28.81
C PRO A 152 -52.85 -3.99 28.99
N TYR A 153 -52.02 -4.39 28.02
CA TYR A 153 -51.25 -5.63 28.04
C TYR A 153 -49.76 -5.31 28.09
N ALA A 154 -49.02 -5.96 28.97
CA ALA A 154 -47.57 -5.90 28.98
C ALA A 154 -46.97 -7.28 29.21
N SER A 155 -45.74 -7.49 28.73
CA SER A 155 -45.03 -8.73 28.99
C SER A 155 -43.58 -8.50 29.42
N ALA A 156 -43.09 -9.39 30.29
CA ALA A 156 -41.73 -9.31 30.77
C ALA A 156 -41.13 -10.70 31.04
N SER A 157 -39.95 -10.95 30.46
CA SER A 157 -39.11 -12.07 30.88
C SER A 157 -38.32 -11.72 32.14
N LEU A 158 -38.31 -12.65 33.10
CA LEU A 158 -37.60 -12.55 34.38
C LEU A 158 -36.45 -13.56 34.42
N MET A 159 -35.30 -13.18 34.96
CA MET A 159 -34.19 -14.11 35.18
C MET A 159 -34.13 -14.48 36.66
N ILE A 160 -34.37 -15.74 36.99
CA ILE A 160 -34.35 -16.25 38.37
C ILE A 160 -32.96 -16.80 38.69
N ALA A 161 -32.39 -16.51 39.86
CA ALA A 161 -31.07 -16.97 40.30
C ALA A 161 -31.19 -17.69 41.66
N PRO A 162 -30.15 -18.40 42.15
CA PRO A 162 -30.14 -18.90 43.53
C PRO A 162 -30.51 -17.78 44.52
N ALA A 163 -31.41 -18.07 45.46
CA ALA A 163 -31.87 -17.06 46.40
C ALA A 163 -30.72 -16.61 47.32
N SER A 164 -30.68 -15.31 47.64
CA SER A 164 -29.64 -14.76 48.51
C SER A 164 -29.85 -15.19 49.95
N GLY A 165 -28.79 -15.73 50.58
CA GLY A 165 -28.82 -16.18 51.97
C GLY A 165 -29.31 -17.63 52.12
N GLY A 166 -28.68 -18.37 53.02
CA GLY A 166 -28.88 -19.81 53.19
C GLY A 166 -27.77 -20.65 52.56
N THR A 167 -27.84 -21.95 52.78
CA THR A 167 -26.84 -22.93 52.33
C THR A 167 -27.51 -24.13 51.68
N GLY A 168 -26.87 -24.70 50.66
CA GLY A 168 -27.21 -25.98 50.08
C GLY A 168 -26.06 -26.97 50.20
N ASP A 169 -26.26 -28.19 49.73
CA ASP A 169 -25.22 -29.23 49.75
C ASP A 169 -24.73 -29.48 48.31
N ILE A 170 -23.50 -29.98 48.16
CA ILE A 170 -22.97 -30.47 46.88
C ILE A 170 -22.68 -31.96 47.03
N ASN A 171 -23.08 -32.76 46.02
CA ASN A 171 -22.73 -34.18 45.90
C ASN A 171 -22.49 -34.55 44.42
N LEU A 172 -21.32 -34.18 43.89
CA LEU A 172 -20.99 -34.36 42.46
C LEU A 172 -19.76 -35.25 42.26
N THR A 173 -19.84 -36.11 41.25
CA THR A 173 -18.71 -36.92 40.81
C THR A 173 -18.09 -36.33 39.55
N ILE A 174 -16.76 -36.31 39.52
CA ILE A 174 -15.90 -35.86 38.42
C ILE A 174 -14.93 -37.00 38.15
N SER A 175 -14.95 -37.58 36.95
CA SER A 175 -14.05 -38.68 36.58
C SER A 175 -13.25 -38.43 35.30
N TRP A 176 -12.23 -39.25 35.06
CA TRP A 176 -11.49 -39.31 33.82
C TRP A 176 -10.99 -40.72 33.53
N ASP A 177 -10.84 -41.04 32.25
CA ASP A 177 -10.40 -42.35 31.77
C ASP A 177 -8.87 -42.50 31.89
N SER A 178 -8.38 -42.73 33.11
CA SER A 178 -6.94 -42.82 33.41
C SER A 178 -6.18 -43.87 32.58
N ALA A 179 -6.88 -44.86 32.01
CA ALA A 179 -6.26 -45.90 31.18
C ALA A 179 -5.90 -45.39 29.78
N ASN A 180 -6.69 -44.47 29.22
CA ASN A 180 -6.58 -44.09 27.80
C ASN A 180 -6.31 -42.61 27.54
N CYS A 181 -6.57 -41.71 28.49
CA CYS A 181 -6.42 -40.26 28.28
C CYS A 181 -5.07 -39.68 28.78
N GLY A 182 -4.24 -40.48 29.47
CA GLY A 182 -2.92 -40.05 29.94
C GLY A 182 -2.92 -39.10 31.14
N ILE A 183 -4.09 -38.81 31.70
CA ILE A 183 -4.26 -37.99 32.90
C ILE A 183 -3.97 -38.83 34.15
N GLY A 184 -3.02 -38.37 34.96
CA GLY A 184 -2.68 -38.96 36.26
C GLY A 184 -2.93 -38.03 37.45
N TYR A 185 -3.32 -36.78 37.19
CA TYR A 185 -3.50 -35.77 38.23
C TYR A 185 -4.52 -34.70 37.81
N CYS A 186 -5.38 -34.26 38.73
CA CYS A 186 -6.30 -33.16 38.51
C CYS A 186 -6.12 -32.10 39.61
N LYS A 187 -6.04 -30.83 39.21
CA LYS A 187 -6.06 -29.67 40.10
C LYS A 187 -7.40 -28.96 39.94
N MET A 188 -8.19 -28.94 41.00
CA MET A 188 -9.46 -28.24 41.08
C MET A 188 -9.30 -26.96 41.91
N VAL A 189 -9.76 -25.85 41.36
CA VAL A 189 -9.68 -24.53 42.01
C VAL A 189 -11.04 -23.85 41.96
N CYS A 190 -11.56 -23.48 43.12
CA CYS A 190 -12.74 -22.65 43.29
C CYS A 190 -12.39 -21.49 44.23
N THR A 191 -12.37 -20.28 43.69
CA THR A 191 -12.00 -19.07 44.45
C THR A 191 -13.13 -18.57 45.35
N SER A 192 -14.38 -18.77 44.94
CA SER A 192 -15.57 -18.34 45.69
C SER A 192 -15.87 -19.22 46.91
N TYR A 193 -15.40 -20.47 46.94
CA TYR A 193 -15.55 -21.38 48.07
C TYR A 193 -14.39 -22.39 48.12
N THR A 194 -13.37 -22.08 48.91
CA THR A 194 -12.12 -22.85 48.95
C THR A 194 -12.27 -24.34 49.28
N PRO A 195 -13.26 -24.83 50.06
CA PRO A 195 -13.46 -26.27 50.29
C PRO A 195 -13.78 -27.09 49.03
N LEU A 196 -14.20 -26.44 47.93
CA LEU A 196 -14.35 -27.09 46.62
C LEU A 196 -13.01 -27.32 45.89
N SER A 197 -11.95 -26.60 46.28
CA SER A 197 -10.62 -26.78 45.69
C SER A 197 -9.98 -28.07 46.20
N GLU A 198 -9.37 -28.85 45.32
CA GLU A 198 -8.72 -30.11 45.67
C GLU A 198 -7.68 -30.52 44.63
N ASN A 199 -6.64 -31.20 45.11
CA ASN A 199 -5.61 -31.81 44.29
C ASN A 199 -5.82 -33.32 44.33
N ILE A 200 -6.02 -33.94 43.17
CA ILE A 200 -6.48 -35.32 43.09
C ILE A 200 -5.48 -36.16 42.30
N SER A 201 -4.94 -37.16 42.97
CA SER A 201 -4.18 -38.25 42.36
C SER A 201 -5.12 -39.44 42.23
N GLY A 202 -5.57 -39.77 41.02
CA GLY A 202 -6.57 -40.82 40.81
C GLY A 202 -7.20 -40.82 39.42
N SER A 203 -8.42 -41.35 39.31
CA SER A 203 -9.25 -41.35 38.10
C SER A 203 -10.66 -40.78 38.32
N SER A 204 -10.99 -40.43 39.57
CA SER A 204 -12.25 -39.76 39.92
C SER A 204 -12.19 -39.12 41.30
N VAL A 205 -13.11 -38.19 41.54
CA VAL A 205 -13.40 -37.60 42.85
C VAL A 205 -14.91 -37.41 43.00
N THR A 206 -15.44 -37.64 44.20
CA THR A 206 -16.80 -37.25 44.57
C THR A 206 -16.75 -36.17 45.64
N LYS A 207 -17.29 -35.00 45.33
CA LYS A 207 -17.38 -33.86 46.24
C LYS A 207 -18.70 -33.90 47.00
N ALA A 208 -18.68 -34.42 48.22
CA ALA A 208 -19.80 -34.38 49.17
C ALA A 208 -19.54 -33.28 50.22
N LEU A 209 -20.10 -32.10 50.02
CA LEU A 209 -19.89 -30.92 50.88
C LEU A 209 -21.23 -30.40 51.39
N PRO A 210 -21.49 -30.49 52.72
CA PRO A 210 -22.70 -29.91 53.30
C PRO A 210 -22.54 -28.41 53.55
N GLY A 211 -23.65 -27.67 53.56
CA GLY A 211 -23.68 -26.29 54.05
C GLY A 211 -22.91 -25.27 53.18
N VAL A 212 -22.81 -25.52 51.88
CA VAL A 212 -22.20 -24.61 50.91
C VAL A 212 -23.08 -23.36 50.75
N PRO A 213 -22.52 -22.13 50.80
CA PRO A 213 -23.29 -20.92 50.59
C PRO A 213 -24.11 -20.97 49.30
N SER A 214 -25.35 -20.49 49.35
CA SER A 214 -26.13 -20.41 48.11
C SER A 214 -25.53 -19.41 47.13
N GLY A 215 -25.51 -19.80 45.85
CA GLY A 215 -24.95 -18.98 44.78
C GLY A 215 -24.48 -19.83 43.60
N ILE A 216 -23.75 -19.18 42.69
CA ILE A 216 -23.07 -19.84 41.58
C ILE A 216 -21.58 -19.86 41.90
N HIS A 217 -20.98 -21.05 41.96
CA HIS A 217 -19.56 -21.24 42.24
C HIS A 217 -18.81 -21.69 40.98
N GLU A 218 -17.83 -20.89 40.54
CA GLU A 218 -16.93 -21.26 39.45
C GLU A 218 -15.87 -22.25 39.94
N LEU A 219 -15.70 -23.35 39.21
CA LEU A 219 -14.79 -24.45 39.48
C LEU A 219 -13.91 -24.68 38.25
N LYS A 220 -12.64 -24.29 38.33
CA LYS A 220 -11.63 -24.55 37.31
C LYS A 220 -10.97 -25.91 37.55
N LEU A 221 -10.93 -26.76 36.53
CA LEU A 221 -10.31 -28.08 36.55
C LEU A 221 -9.17 -28.16 35.54
N SER A 222 -7.95 -28.40 36.02
CA SER A 222 -6.76 -28.56 35.19
C SER A 222 -6.22 -29.99 35.35
N PHE A 223 -6.17 -30.75 34.25
CA PHE A 223 -5.81 -32.16 34.24
C PHE A 223 -4.39 -32.35 33.68
N TYR A 224 -3.53 -33.04 34.42
CA TYR A 224 -2.12 -33.23 34.13
C TYR A 224 -1.78 -34.72 34.08
N SER A 225 -0.65 -35.05 33.46
CA SER A 225 -0.10 -36.41 33.51
C SER A 225 0.44 -36.79 34.91
N SER A 226 0.86 -35.83 35.73
CA SER A 226 1.35 -36.09 37.10
C SER A 226 1.29 -34.85 38.00
N TYR A 227 1.40 -35.06 39.33
CA TYR A 227 1.55 -33.98 40.31
C TYR A 227 2.81 -33.14 40.07
N ALA A 228 3.93 -33.77 39.70
CA ALA A 228 5.19 -33.07 39.43
C ALA A 228 5.01 -32.03 38.30
N ASN A 229 4.26 -32.39 37.26
CA ASN A 229 3.99 -31.49 36.12
C ASN A 229 3.10 -30.30 36.53
N ALA A 230 2.09 -30.55 37.36
CA ALA A 230 1.26 -29.48 37.91
C ALA A 230 2.06 -28.53 38.83
N SER A 231 3.00 -29.08 39.61
CA SER A 231 3.85 -28.33 40.54
C SER A 231 4.90 -27.46 39.83
N ALA A 232 5.43 -27.96 38.72
CA ALA A 232 6.38 -27.26 37.86
C ALA A 232 5.72 -26.20 36.95
N GLY A 233 4.39 -26.08 36.97
CA GLY A 233 3.66 -25.12 36.14
C GLY A 233 3.60 -25.50 34.65
N MET A 234 3.72 -26.79 34.32
CA MET A 234 3.57 -27.27 32.95
C MET A 234 2.13 -27.04 32.44
N PRO A 235 1.87 -26.98 31.12
CA PRO A 235 0.52 -26.95 30.58
C PRO A 235 -0.30 -28.22 30.92
N PRO A 236 -1.63 -28.11 31.15
CA PRO A 236 -2.51 -29.28 31.36
C PRO A 236 -2.84 -30.01 30.05
N LEU A 237 -3.08 -31.33 30.14
CA LEU A 237 -3.57 -32.18 29.04
C LEU A 237 -5.03 -31.90 28.66
N TYR A 238 -5.82 -31.46 29.63
CA TYR A 238 -7.21 -31.03 29.48
C TYR A 238 -7.48 -29.95 30.52
N GLU A 239 -8.22 -28.90 30.18
CA GLU A 239 -8.64 -27.88 31.14
C GLU A 239 -10.10 -27.53 30.88
N CYS A 240 -10.92 -27.44 31.92
CA CYS A 240 -12.28 -26.94 31.79
C CYS A 240 -12.64 -26.06 32.98
N THR A 241 -13.68 -25.25 32.79
CA THR A 241 -14.24 -24.40 33.84
C THR A 241 -15.73 -24.64 33.91
N GLU A 242 -16.19 -25.04 35.09
CA GLU A 242 -17.56 -25.43 35.35
C GLU A 242 -18.20 -24.54 36.41
N TYR A 243 -19.52 -24.39 36.36
CA TYR A 243 -20.27 -23.56 37.31
C TYR A 243 -21.24 -24.41 38.11
N LEU A 244 -21.16 -24.37 39.43
CA LEU A 244 -22.01 -25.13 40.35
C LEU A 244 -23.09 -24.21 40.90
N SER A 245 -24.35 -24.48 40.58
CA SER A 245 -25.49 -23.76 41.15
C SER A 245 -25.87 -24.41 42.47
N VAL A 246 -25.67 -23.71 43.58
CA VAL A 246 -26.03 -24.15 44.93
C VAL A 246 -27.30 -23.42 45.37
N LEU A 247 -28.39 -24.19 45.47
CA LEU A 247 -29.67 -23.67 45.94
C LEU A 247 -29.83 -23.95 47.44
N PRO A 248 -30.36 -23.02 48.24
CA PRO A 248 -30.61 -23.23 49.66
C PRO A 248 -31.41 -24.52 49.89
N HIS A 249 -31.05 -25.29 50.91
CA HIS A 249 -31.74 -26.52 51.35
C HIS A 249 -31.82 -27.66 50.32
N LEU A 250 -31.17 -27.55 49.17
CA LEU A 250 -31.12 -28.58 48.14
C LEU A 250 -29.69 -29.10 47.95
N THR A 251 -29.57 -30.30 47.39
CA THR A 251 -28.27 -30.90 47.06
C THR A 251 -28.00 -30.79 45.56
N THR A 252 -26.96 -30.06 45.18
CA THR A 252 -26.41 -30.01 43.82
C THR A 252 -25.70 -31.32 43.50
N ASN A 253 -26.36 -32.21 42.77
CA ASN A 253 -25.92 -33.60 42.59
C ASN A 253 -25.91 -34.10 41.14
N ARG A 254 -26.20 -33.21 40.17
CA ARG A 254 -26.30 -33.61 38.78
C ARG A 254 -25.63 -32.60 37.84
N TRP A 255 -24.80 -33.09 36.93
CA TRP A 255 -24.36 -32.32 35.78
C TRP A 255 -25.45 -32.32 34.70
N THR A 256 -25.58 -31.23 33.96
CA THR A 256 -26.57 -31.16 32.89
C THR A 256 -26.13 -32.02 31.72
N ALA A 257 -26.97 -32.95 31.32
CA ALA A 257 -26.69 -33.87 30.23
C ALA A 257 -26.27 -33.12 28.94
N GLY A 258 -25.14 -33.51 28.37
CA GLY A 258 -24.65 -32.98 27.10
C GLY A 258 -24.23 -31.51 27.09
N SER A 259 -24.05 -30.88 28.26
CA SER A 259 -23.67 -29.46 28.33
C SER A 259 -22.20 -29.20 27.96
N ALA A 260 -21.34 -30.23 27.98
CA ALA A 260 -19.93 -30.14 27.60
C ALA A 260 -19.41 -31.48 27.03
N PRO A 261 -18.30 -31.50 26.28
CA PRO A 261 -17.73 -32.73 25.70
C PRO A 261 -17.38 -33.81 26.75
N HIS A 262 -17.04 -33.39 27.96
CA HIS A 262 -16.75 -34.26 29.09
C HIS A 262 -18.00 -34.57 29.93
N ILE A 263 -19.21 -34.16 29.52
CA ILE A 263 -20.48 -34.47 30.20
C ILE A 263 -21.40 -35.20 29.22
N ASN A 264 -21.63 -36.50 29.46
CA ASN A 264 -22.39 -37.31 28.52
C ASN A 264 -23.90 -37.03 28.57
N SER A 265 -24.68 -37.71 27.71
CA SER A 265 -26.13 -37.58 27.62
C SER A 265 -26.91 -38.01 28.88
N SER A 266 -26.26 -38.67 29.85
CA SER A 266 -26.84 -38.98 31.15
C SER A 266 -26.56 -37.91 32.22
N GLY A 267 -25.65 -36.97 31.94
CA GLY A 267 -25.16 -36.00 32.92
C GLY A 267 -24.01 -36.53 33.79
N ALA A 268 -23.26 -37.52 33.30
CA ALA A 268 -22.04 -37.98 33.97
C ALA A 268 -20.83 -37.20 33.45
N PHE A 269 -20.07 -36.59 34.36
CA PHE A 269 -18.80 -35.92 34.06
C PHE A 269 -17.69 -36.95 33.96
N ASN A 270 -17.14 -37.12 32.76
CA ASN A 270 -15.99 -37.98 32.50
C ASN A 270 -15.08 -37.40 31.39
N VAL A 271 -13.84 -37.05 31.73
CA VAL A 271 -12.83 -36.68 30.72
C VAL A 271 -12.32 -37.95 30.04
N THR A 272 -12.73 -38.16 28.79
CA THR A 272 -12.36 -39.32 27.99
C THR A 272 -11.08 -39.07 27.19
N LYS A 273 -10.54 -40.13 26.57
CA LYS A 273 -9.50 -39.99 25.54
C LYS A 273 -9.93 -39.01 24.45
N THR A 274 -11.19 -39.07 24.00
CA THR A 274 -11.76 -38.10 23.05
C THR A 274 -11.70 -36.66 23.58
N CYS A 275 -11.87 -36.41 24.88
CA CYS A 275 -11.76 -35.07 25.47
C CYS A 275 -10.32 -34.55 25.37
N THR A 276 -9.31 -35.33 25.78
CA THR A 276 -7.90 -34.99 25.58
C THR A 276 -7.52 -34.96 24.09
N GLU A 277 -8.27 -35.67 23.24
CA GLU A 277 -8.14 -35.71 21.79
C GLU A 277 -8.98 -34.67 21.02
N THR A 278 -9.71 -33.83 21.73
CA THR A 278 -10.43 -32.68 21.14
C THR A 278 -10.02 -31.36 21.77
N PHE A 279 -9.41 -31.37 22.96
CA PHE A 279 -8.98 -30.17 23.69
C PHE A 279 -7.53 -29.74 23.46
N VAL A 280 -6.66 -30.61 22.94
CA VAL A 280 -5.26 -30.28 22.64
C VAL A 280 -5.07 -29.44 21.34
N TYR A 281 -6.11 -29.15 20.53
CA TYR A 281 -5.90 -29.27 19.09
C TYR A 281 -5.48 -28.07 18.26
N ARG A 282 -5.64 -26.82 18.72
CA ARG A 282 -5.26 -25.71 17.85
C ARG A 282 -3.76 -25.63 17.63
N LYS A 283 -2.94 -26.14 18.55
CA LYS A 283 -1.48 -26.09 18.49
C LYS A 283 -0.90 -27.46 18.27
N ILE A 284 -0.11 -27.61 17.21
CA ILE A 284 0.67 -28.83 16.94
C ILE A 284 2.14 -28.46 17.03
N TYR A 285 2.88 -29.18 17.87
CA TYR A 285 4.29 -28.97 18.12
C TYR A 285 5.16 -29.99 17.39
N VAL A 286 6.25 -29.48 16.82
CA VAL A 286 7.28 -30.25 16.13
C VAL A 286 8.66 -29.73 16.54
N ALA A 287 9.61 -30.63 16.82
CA ALA A 287 10.91 -30.26 17.40
C ALA A 287 12.08 -31.08 16.87
N GLU A 288 13.31 -30.53 16.94
CA GLU A 288 14.58 -31.19 16.56
C GLU A 288 14.81 -32.54 17.26
N ASN A 289 14.39 -32.65 18.52
CA ASN A 289 14.47 -33.87 19.33
C ASN A 289 13.09 -34.51 19.58
N GLY A 290 12.11 -34.23 18.72
CA GLY A 290 10.77 -34.80 18.82
C GLY A 290 10.72 -36.29 18.48
N ASN A 291 9.53 -36.88 18.61
CA ASN A 291 9.29 -38.28 18.27
C ASN A 291 7.97 -38.41 17.50
N ASP A 292 7.99 -39.00 16.31
CA ASP A 292 6.78 -39.18 15.47
C ASP A 292 5.78 -40.20 16.04
N SER A 293 6.16 -40.94 17.09
CA SER A 293 5.23 -41.73 17.92
C SER A 293 4.60 -40.91 19.06
N GLY A 294 4.91 -39.61 19.14
CA GLY A 294 4.36 -38.64 20.09
C GLY A 294 2.92 -38.25 19.78
N THR A 295 2.45 -37.19 20.43
CA THR A 295 1.07 -36.69 20.28
C THR A 295 1.00 -35.33 19.58
N GLY A 296 2.14 -34.67 19.35
CA GLY A 296 2.19 -33.32 18.80
C GLY A 296 1.85 -32.24 19.82
N THR A 297 1.89 -32.57 21.12
CA THR A 297 1.82 -31.64 22.25
C THR A 297 3.19 -31.02 22.51
N SER A 298 3.25 -29.92 23.28
CA SER A 298 4.51 -29.29 23.70
C SER A 298 5.43 -30.26 24.46
N GLU A 299 4.88 -31.20 25.22
CA GLU A 299 5.64 -32.17 26.01
C GLU A 299 6.07 -33.39 25.19
N ARG A 300 5.35 -33.69 24.10
CA ARG A 300 5.62 -34.83 23.20
C ARG A 300 5.51 -34.39 21.74
N PRO A 301 6.39 -33.47 21.29
CA PRO A 301 6.34 -32.93 19.93
C PRO A 301 6.68 -34.01 18.92
N PHE A 302 6.17 -33.85 17.70
CA PHE A 302 6.57 -34.69 16.58
C PHE A 302 8.01 -34.40 16.16
N ALA A 303 8.66 -35.38 15.54
CA ALA A 303 10.02 -35.24 15.01
C ALA A 303 10.01 -34.60 13.61
N THR A 304 8.96 -34.83 12.83
CA THR A 304 8.87 -34.39 11.42
C THR A 304 7.68 -33.49 11.16
N ILE A 305 7.85 -32.53 10.24
CA ILE A 305 6.74 -31.71 9.73
C ILE A 305 5.66 -32.59 9.08
N LYS A 306 6.07 -33.67 8.40
CA LYS A 306 5.11 -34.59 7.77
C LYS A 306 4.13 -35.15 8.80
N LYS A 307 4.61 -35.65 9.94
CA LYS A 307 3.74 -36.21 10.97
C LYS A 307 2.83 -35.16 11.61
N ALA A 308 3.36 -33.94 11.83
CA ALA A 308 2.56 -32.81 12.29
C ALA A 308 1.43 -32.46 11.30
N MET A 309 1.71 -32.44 10.00
CA MET A 309 0.72 -32.18 8.96
C MET A 309 -0.28 -33.32 8.78
N ASP A 310 0.14 -34.58 8.95
CA ASP A 310 -0.79 -35.73 8.98
C ASP A 310 -1.80 -35.56 10.12
N ARG A 311 -1.33 -35.16 11.32
CA ARG A 311 -2.20 -34.86 12.45
C ARG A 311 -3.11 -33.65 12.19
N LEU A 312 -2.57 -32.57 11.63
CA LEU A 312 -3.36 -31.37 11.32
C LEU A 312 -4.50 -31.66 10.35
N ASN A 313 -4.23 -32.42 9.29
CA ASN A 313 -5.25 -32.80 8.31
C ASN A 313 -6.29 -33.75 8.91
N GLU A 314 -5.87 -34.68 9.76
CA GLU A 314 -6.79 -35.56 10.50
C GLU A 314 -7.76 -34.72 11.34
N VAL A 315 -7.25 -33.80 12.17
CA VAL A 315 -8.10 -33.01 13.07
C VAL A 315 -8.97 -31.98 12.33
N ALA A 316 -8.45 -31.35 11.28
CA ALA A 316 -9.21 -30.43 10.42
C ALA A 316 -10.32 -31.12 9.59
N SER A 317 -10.27 -32.45 9.45
CA SER A 317 -11.32 -33.22 8.78
C SER A 317 -12.57 -33.46 9.65
N HIS A 318 -12.48 -33.21 10.96
CA HIS A 318 -13.59 -33.41 11.88
C HIS A 318 -14.58 -32.22 11.81
N SER A 319 -15.86 -32.53 11.55
CA SER A 319 -16.92 -31.52 11.34
C SER A 319 -17.09 -30.52 12.49
N VAL A 320 -16.73 -30.91 13.73
CA VAL A 320 -16.86 -30.10 14.94
C VAL A 320 -15.92 -28.89 14.97
N THR A 321 -14.93 -28.82 14.07
CA THR A 321 -13.86 -27.80 14.11
C THR A 321 -14.05 -26.65 13.12
N LYS A 322 -14.88 -26.80 12.08
CA LYS A 322 -14.97 -25.82 10.97
C LYS A 322 -15.59 -24.48 11.35
N GLU A 323 -16.41 -24.42 12.40
CA GLU A 323 -17.13 -23.20 12.79
C GLU A 323 -16.29 -22.27 13.70
N ALA A 324 -15.22 -22.77 14.30
CA ALA A 324 -14.38 -22.03 15.26
C ALA A 324 -13.04 -21.52 14.68
N ILE A 325 -12.66 -21.98 13.49
CA ILE A 325 -11.37 -21.64 12.86
C ILE A 325 -11.54 -20.39 12.01
N SER A 326 -10.79 -19.34 12.37
CA SER A 326 -10.82 -18.04 11.70
C SER A 326 -9.42 -17.44 11.59
N ALA A 327 -9.29 -16.28 10.94
CA ALA A 327 -8.02 -15.55 10.90
C ALA A 327 -7.52 -15.13 12.29
N THR A 328 -8.41 -14.83 13.24
CA THR A 328 -8.08 -14.48 14.63
C THR A 328 -7.91 -15.70 15.53
N THR A 329 -8.42 -16.85 15.09
CA THR A 329 -8.34 -18.13 15.80
C THR A 329 -7.86 -19.27 14.88
N PRO A 330 -6.65 -19.19 14.30
CA PRO A 330 -6.17 -20.18 13.33
C PRO A 330 -5.72 -21.48 14.00
N TRP A 331 -5.49 -22.52 13.19
CA TRP A 331 -4.57 -23.59 13.57
C TRP A 331 -3.15 -23.03 13.71
N GLU A 332 -2.35 -23.59 14.59
CA GLU A 332 -1.00 -23.14 14.91
C GLU A 332 -0.03 -24.33 14.81
N LEU A 333 0.97 -24.22 13.95
CA LEU A 333 2.09 -25.15 13.86
C LEU A 333 3.31 -24.50 14.55
N HIS A 334 3.67 -25.01 15.72
CA HIS A 334 4.79 -24.53 16.53
C HIS A 334 6.05 -25.36 16.26
N VAL A 335 7.11 -24.70 15.82
CA VAL A 335 8.38 -25.32 15.42
C VAL A 335 9.49 -24.94 16.40
N ILE A 336 10.11 -25.93 17.02
CA ILE A 336 11.20 -25.74 18.00
C ILE A 336 12.51 -26.29 17.41
N GLY A 337 13.53 -25.42 17.30
CA GLY A 337 14.81 -25.77 16.67
C GLY A 337 14.64 -26.22 15.21
N CYS A 338 15.42 -27.22 14.78
CA CYS A 338 15.29 -27.81 13.44
C CYS A 338 14.71 -29.22 13.50
N PRO A 339 13.38 -29.41 13.31
CA PRO A 339 12.80 -30.73 13.10
C PRO A 339 13.52 -31.55 12.04
N THR A 340 13.39 -32.88 12.12
CA THR A 340 14.07 -33.82 11.22
C THR A 340 13.70 -33.50 9.76
N PRO A 341 14.68 -33.10 8.91
CA PRO A 341 14.43 -32.77 7.51
C PRO A 341 14.02 -34.01 6.69
N PRO A 342 13.33 -33.83 5.55
CA PRO A 342 13.01 -34.93 4.67
C PRO A 342 14.28 -35.58 4.09
N SER A 343 14.35 -36.91 4.14
CA SER A 343 15.46 -37.70 3.58
C SER A 343 15.24 -38.06 2.11
N SER A 344 13.99 -38.14 1.66
CA SER A 344 13.57 -38.41 0.29
C SER A 344 12.88 -37.20 -0.34
N SER A 345 12.71 -37.23 -1.67
CA SER A 345 11.90 -36.23 -2.38
C SER A 345 10.53 -36.06 -1.73
N ILE A 346 10.11 -34.81 -1.55
CA ILE A 346 8.77 -34.48 -1.03
C ILE A 346 7.78 -34.79 -2.14
N SER A 347 6.90 -35.77 -1.91
CA SER A 347 5.82 -36.11 -2.83
C SER A 347 4.66 -35.11 -2.69
N GLY A 348 4.02 -34.76 -3.81
CA GLY A 348 2.93 -33.78 -3.84
C GLY A 348 3.41 -32.33 -3.97
N ASN A 349 2.62 -31.39 -3.46
CA ASN A 349 2.80 -29.96 -3.75
C ASN A 349 3.73 -29.21 -2.77
N GLY A 350 4.10 -29.80 -1.63
CA GLY A 350 5.01 -29.19 -0.65
C GLY A 350 5.05 -29.95 0.68
N LEU A 351 6.01 -29.62 1.55
CA LEU A 351 6.16 -30.21 2.90
C LEU A 351 4.99 -29.82 3.82
N ILE A 352 4.54 -28.57 3.70
CA ILE A 352 3.32 -28.05 4.30
C ILE A 352 2.35 -27.73 3.16
N VAL A 353 1.17 -28.37 3.21
CA VAL A 353 0.09 -28.10 2.25
C VAL A 353 -1.13 -27.59 3.03
N ALA A 354 -1.37 -26.28 2.97
CA ALA A 354 -2.56 -25.68 3.54
C ALA A 354 -3.73 -25.82 2.57
N THR A 355 -4.77 -26.54 2.98
CA THR A 355 -5.96 -26.83 2.17
C THR A 355 -7.16 -26.02 2.64
N SER A 356 -8.23 -25.99 1.86
CA SER A 356 -9.51 -25.38 2.26
C SER A 356 -10.15 -26.06 3.48
N ASN A 357 -9.76 -27.29 3.84
CA ASN A 357 -10.19 -27.93 5.08
C ASN A 357 -9.47 -27.36 6.31
N ILE A 358 -8.19 -27.00 6.17
CA ILE A 358 -7.44 -26.31 7.24
C ILE A 358 -7.91 -24.86 7.34
N GLN A 359 -8.16 -24.21 6.19
CA GLN A 359 -8.68 -22.85 6.02
C GLN A 359 -7.79 -21.72 6.58
N PHE A 360 -7.42 -21.74 7.87
CA PHE A 360 -6.55 -20.74 8.51
C PHE A 360 -5.43 -21.43 9.30
N LEU A 361 -4.17 -21.19 8.91
CA LEU A 361 -2.98 -21.75 9.57
C LEU A 361 -1.97 -20.64 9.91
N LYS A 362 -1.43 -20.67 11.12
CA LYS A 362 -0.31 -19.86 11.56
C LYS A 362 0.88 -20.77 11.84
N ILE A 363 2.04 -20.44 11.29
CA ILE A 363 3.29 -21.18 11.50
C ILE A 363 4.19 -20.32 12.39
N VAL A 364 4.58 -20.84 13.54
CA VAL A 364 5.30 -20.09 14.58
C VAL A 364 6.62 -20.79 14.88
N GLY A 365 7.72 -20.03 14.86
CA GLY A 365 8.99 -20.48 15.41
C GLY A 365 9.05 -20.19 16.91
N ASP A 366 9.24 -21.24 17.71
CA ASP A 366 9.35 -21.17 19.16
C ASP A 366 10.83 -21.22 19.56
N GLY A 367 11.38 -20.07 19.90
CA GLY A 367 12.77 -19.91 20.33
C GLY A 367 13.76 -19.65 19.19
N GLU A 368 15.03 -19.44 19.55
CA GLU A 368 16.09 -19.21 18.57
C GLU A 368 16.39 -20.46 17.74
N GLY A 369 16.65 -20.28 16.45
CA GLY A 369 17.01 -21.38 15.54
C GLY A 369 15.84 -22.22 15.03
N ALA A 370 14.60 -21.83 15.33
CA ALA A 370 13.41 -22.43 14.73
C ALA A 370 13.50 -22.36 13.18
N LYS A 371 13.57 -23.52 12.52
CA LYS A 371 13.64 -23.60 11.06
C LYS A 371 12.95 -24.83 10.48
N ILE A 372 12.39 -24.67 9.29
CA ILE A 372 11.89 -25.74 8.44
C ILE A 372 12.83 -25.88 7.24
N ASP A 373 13.62 -26.94 7.25
CA ASP A 373 14.58 -27.27 6.20
C ASP A 373 13.99 -28.33 5.25
N ALA A 374 13.77 -27.97 3.98
CA ALA A 374 13.32 -28.93 2.97
C ALA A 374 14.46 -29.76 2.35
N ASN A 375 15.72 -29.51 2.74
CA ASN A 375 16.89 -30.31 2.36
C ASN A 375 17.04 -30.54 0.85
N GLY A 376 16.62 -29.56 0.04
CA GLY A 376 16.63 -29.65 -1.43
C GLY A 376 15.68 -30.70 -2.00
N LYS A 377 14.72 -31.21 -1.23
CA LYS A 377 13.85 -32.34 -1.61
C LYS A 377 12.51 -31.93 -2.22
N GLY A 378 12.16 -30.66 -2.19
CA GLY A 378 10.87 -30.18 -2.69
C GLY A 378 10.53 -28.77 -2.23
N ARG A 379 9.27 -28.39 -2.43
CA ARG A 379 8.70 -27.12 -1.95
C ARG A 379 8.45 -27.15 -0.45
N ILE A 380 8.65 -26.04 0.25
CA ILE A 380 8.40 -25.96 1.70
C ILE A 380 6.90 -25.77 1.97
N LEU A 381 6.29 -24.70 1.47
CA LEU A 381 4.88 -24.33 1.75
C LEU A 381 4.06 -24.17 0.47
N TYR A 382 2.89 -24.80 0.43
CA TYR A 382 1.90 -24.66 -0.63
C TYR A 382 0.54 -24.25 -0.07
N VAL A 383 0.08 -23.05 -0.39
CA VAL A 383 -1.21 -22.49 0.03
C VAL A 383 -2.22 -22.67 -1.10
N LYS A 384 -3.22 -23.53 -0.88
CA LYS A 384 -4.30 -23.79 -1.84
C LYS A 384 -5.38 -22.71 -1.81
N ASN A 385 -6.24 -22.74 -2.84
CA ASN A 385 -7.48 -21.97 -2.89
C ASN A 385 -8.30 -22.16 -1.60
N GLY A 386 -8.78 -21.06 -1.02
CA GLY A 386 -9.57 -21.05 0.22
C GLY A 386 -8.77 -21.21 1.51
N ALA A 387 -7.43 -21.33 1.43
CA ALA A 387 -6.55 -21.35 2.59
C ALA A 387 -5.85 -20.01 2.80
N THR A 388 -5.69 -19.63 4.06
CA THR A 388 -4.95 -18.46 4.52
C THR A 388 -3.85 -18.91 5.47
N VAL A 389 -2.60 -18.54 5.19
CA VAL A 389 -1.44 -18.89 6.00
C VAL A 389 -0.73 -17.64 6.49
N SER A 390 -0.37 -17.59 7.77
CA SER A 390 0.55 -16.61 8.33
C SER A 390 1.80 -17.30 8.87
N MET A 391 2.95 -16.61 8.83
CA MET A 391 4.19 -17.08 9.45
C MET A 391 4.82 -16.02 10.36
N GLN A 392 5.39 -16.47 11.48
CA GLN A 392 6.03 -15.62 12.48
C GLN A 392 7.27 -16.32 13.07
N ASN A 393 8.38 -15.59 13.20
CA ASN A 393 9.62 -16.03 13.88
C ASN A 393 10.21 -17.36 13.37
N ILE A 394 9.93 -17.76 12.14
CA ILE A 394 10.33 -19.06 11.58
C ILE A 394 11.17 -18.87 10.31
N GLU A 395 12.22 -19.67 10.17
CA GLU A 395 13.00 -19.77 8.93
C GLU A 395 12.48 -20.88 8.03
N LEU A 396 12.21 -20.59 6.75
CA LEU A 396 11.95 -21.57 5.70
C LEU A 396 13.17 -21.64 4.78
N THR A 397 13.85 -22.79 4.69
CA THR A 397 15.12 -22.90 3.97
C THR A 397 15.25 -24.14 3.08
N ASN A 398 16.15 -24.03 2.08
CA ASN A 398 16.59 -25.10 1.19
C ASN A 398 15.45 -25.78 0.41
N GLY A 399 14.42 -25.01 0.02
CA GLY A 399 13.40 -25.49 -0.91
C GLY A 399 14.00 -25.70 -2.31
N SER A 400 13.59 -26.75 -3.01
CA SER A 400 13.96 -27.01 -4.39
C SER A 400 12.80 -27.64 -5.17
N SER A 401 12.23 -26.90 -6.11
CA SER A 401 11.06 -27.32 -6.90
C SER A 401 11.07 -26.66 -8.28
N ALA A 402 10.11 -27.01 -9.14
CA ALA A 402 10.01 -26.42 -10.48
C ALA A 402 9.54 -24.95 -10.48
N SER A 403 8.91 -24.45 -9.40
CA SER A 403 8.48 -23.05 -9.22
C SER A 403 8.13 -22.81 -7.75
N GLY A 404 8.37 -21.62 -7.20
CA GLY A 404 7.95 -21.27 -5.84
C GLY A 404 8.50 -22.22 -4.78
N SER A 405 9.83 -22.36 -4.68
CA SER A 405 10.46 -23.41 -3.89
C SER A 405 10.39 -23.20 -2.38
N GLY A 406 10.39 -21.96 -1.91
CA GLY A 406 10.00 -21.65 -0.54
C GLY A 406 8.49 -21.77 -0.38
N VAL A 407 7.77 -20.77 -0.89
CA VAL A 407 6.31 -20.64 -0.76
C VAL A 407 5.66 -20.56 -2.13
N THR A 408 4.55 -21.26 -2.32
CA THR A 408 3.62 -21.05 -3.44
C THR A 408 2.22 -20.75 -2.92
N VAL A 409 1.63 -19.68 -3.43
CA VAL A 409 0.25 -19.26 -3.15
C VAL A 409 -0.53 -19.31 -4.44
N VAL A 410 -1.51 -20.21 -4.56
CA VAL A 410 -2.33 -20.28 -5.78
C VAL A 410 -3.49 -19.28 -5.73
N SER A 411 -4.15 -19.07 -6.87
CA SER A 411 -5.33 -18.21 -6.96
C SER A 411 -6.40 -18.59 -5.91
N GLY A 412 -6.86 -17.59 -5.15
CA GLY A 412 -7.79 -17.73 -4.03
C GLY A 412 -7.18 -18.20 -2.71
N GLY A 413 -5.87 -18.45 -2.65
CA GLY A 413 -5.11 -18.60 -1.41
C GLY A 413 -4.57 -17.25 -0.91
N SER A 414 -4.20 -17.18 0.37
CA SER A 414 -3.59 -15.97 0.96
C SER A 414 -2.40 -16.31 1.87
N PHE A 415 -1.33 -15.53 1.76
CA PHE A 415 -0.13 -15.69 2.58
C PHE A 415 0.30 -14.37 3.20
N THR A 416 0.60 -14.41 4.51
CA THR A 416 1.11 -13.28 5.28
C THR A 416 2.45 -13.63 5.95
N MET A 417 3.48 -12.85 5.67
CA MET A 417 4.76 -12.92 6.38
C MET A 417 4.86 -11.78 7.40
N GLU A 418 4.72 -12.11 8.68
CA GLU A 418 4.81 -11.14 9.79
C GLU A 418 6.27 -10.90 10.19
N SER A 419 7.05 -11.98 10.28
CA SER A 419 8.48 -11.99 10.61
C SER A 419 9.12 -13.33 10.19
N GLY A 420 10.39 -13.56 10.53
CA GLY A 420 11.13 -14.77 10.17
C GLY A 420 11.92 -14.60 8.87
N SER A 421 12.28 -15.73 8.24
CA SER A 421 13.08 -15.70 7.01
C SER A 421 12.65 -16.75 5.98
N ILE A 422 12.84 -16.43 4.70
CA ILE A 422 12.76 -17.38 3.58
C ILE A 422 14.07 -17.30 2.81
N LYS A 423 14.88 -18.35 2.85
CA LYS A 423 16.23 -18.29 2.29
C LYS A 423 16.69 -19.55 1.57
N SER A 424 17.71 -19.39 0.72
CA SER A 424 18.39 -20.50 0.05
C SER A 424 17.46 -21.44 -0.74
N CYS A 425 16.30 -20.94 -1.20
CA CYS A 425 15.37 -21.70 -2.02
C CYS A 425 15.68 -21.50 -3.51
N THR A 426 15.72 -22.59 -4.28
CA THR A 426 16.14 -22.57 -5.69
C THR A 426 15.13 -23.25 -6.61
N THR A 427 14.75 -22.59 -7.69
CA THR A 427 13.86 -23.15 -8.73
C THR A 427 14.41 -22.92 -10.14
N SER A 428 14.02 -23.79 -11.09
CA SER A 428 14.18 -23.53 -12.52
C SER A 428 13.11 -22.58 -13.09
N GLY A 429 11.88 -22.61 -12.57
CA GLY A 429 10.82 -21.63 -12.83
C GLY A 429 10.93 -20.35 -11.99
N GLY A 430 9.88 -19.52 -11.95
CA GLY A 430 9.85 -18.27 -11.18
C GLY A 430 9.64 -18.46 -9.68
N GLY A 431 10.03 -17.46 -8.87
CA GLY A 431 9.80 -17.43 -7.43
C GLY A 431 10.72 -18.34 -6.64
N GLY A 432 12.02 -18.00 -6.53
CA GLY A 432 12.95 -18.71 -5.65
C GLY A 432 12.42 -18.83 -4.23
N GLY A 433 12.12 -17.68 -3.62
CA GLY A 433 11.52 -17.58 -2.29
C GLY A 433 10.01 -17.79 -2.34
N ILE A 434 9.28 -16.88 -2.99
CA ILE A 434 7.80 -16.87 -3.04
C ILE A 434 7.32 -16.78 -4.48
N TYR A 435 6.34 -17.63 -4.83
CA TYR A 435 5.53 -17.53 -6.05
C TYR A 435 4.05 -17.34 -5.66
N SER A 436 3.40 -16.27 -6.11
CA SER A 436 2.00 -15.97 -5.75
C SER A 436 1.11 -15.67 -6.96
N GLU A 437 0.06 -16.46 -7.13
CA GLU A 437 -1.13 -16.13 -7.94
C GLU A 437 -2.32 -15.71 -7.05
N GLY A 438 -2.19 -15.90 -5.73
CA GLY A 438 -3.15 -15.47 -4.71
C GLY A 438 -2.73 -14.17 -4.02
N SER A 439 -3.34 -13.89 -2.87
CA SER A 439 -3.06 -12.68 -2.09
C SER A 439 -1.76 -12.82 -1.30
N LEU A 440 -0.89 -11.81 -1.40
CA LEU A 440 0.42 -11.78 -0.75
C LEU A 440 0.55 -10.54 0.13
N THR A 441 0.81 -10.75 1.41
CA THR A 441 1.13 -9.70 2.38
C THR A 441 2.49 -9.93 3.02
N ILE A 442 3.38 -8.95 2.99
CA ILE A 442 4.68 -8.98 3.67
C ILE A 442 4.77 -7.73 4.55
N GLN A 443 4.83 -7.96 5.86
CA GLN A 443 4.90 -6.90 6.88
C GLN A 443 6.30 -6.80 7.49
N GLY A 444 7.05 -7.89 7.51
CA GLY A 444 8.38 -7.96 8.10
C GLY A 444 9.15 -9.21 7.70
N GLY A 445 10.32 -9.41 8.33
CA GLY A 445 11.20 -10.56 8.09
C GLY A 445 12.18 -10.38 6.92
N THR A 446 12.89 -11.44 6.56
CA THR A 446 13.97 -11.42 5.55
C THR A 446 13.74 -12.46 4.45
N ILE A 447 13.81 -12.05 3.17
CA ILE A 447 13.79 -12.94 2.01
C ILE A 447 15.14 -12.78 1.29
N SER A 448 16.01 -13.80 1.37
CA SER A 448 17.39 -13.66 0.89
C SER A 448 18.03 -14.93 0.36
N GLY A 449 18.98 -14.82 -0.56
CA GLY A 449 19.72 -15.97 -1.08
C GLY A 449 18.85 -16.94 -1.87
N ASN A 450 17.68 -16.51 -2.35
CA ASN A 450 16.79 -17.33 -3.16
C ASN A 450 17.07 -17.12 -4.65
N SER A 451 16.95 -18.18 -5.47
CA SER A 451 17.30 -18.15 -6.89
C SER A 451 16.22 -18.69 -7.82
N SER A 452 15.99 -17.98 -8.93
CA SER A 452 15.23 -18.45 -10.10
C SER A 452 16.15 -18.53 -11.32
N ASN A 453 16.45 -19.75 -11.77
CA ASN A 453 17.53 -19.96 -12.74
C ASN A 453 17.14 -19.67 -14.21
N ASN A 454 15.85 -19.73 -14.56
CA ASN A 454 15.40 -19.46 -15.94
C ASN A 454 14.29 -18.40 -16.05
N ASN A 455 13.88 -17.78 -14.94
CA ASN A 455 12.77 -16.83 -14.90
C ASN A 455 13.04 -15.63 -13.96
N ALA A 456 12.03 -14.80 -13.75
CA ALA A 456 12.06 -13.61 -12.91
C ALA A 456 11.71 -13.93 -11.44
N GLY A 457 11.97 -13.00 -10.53
CA GLY A 457 11.54 -13.09 -9.13
C GLY A 457 12.33 -14.13 -8.34
N GLY A 458 13.62 -13.91 -8.16
CA GLY A 458 14.45 -14.75 -7.29
C GLY A 458 13.92 -14.75 -5.85
N GLY A 459 13.60 -13.58 -5.32
CA GLY A 459 12.95 -13.41 -4.02
C GLY A 459 11.45 -13.69 -4.12
N VAL A 460 10.71 -12.77 -4.75
CA VAL A 460 9.25 -12.79 -4.86
C VAL A 460 8.82 -12.63 -6.31
N ILE A 461 7.91 -13.48 -6.76
CA ILE A 461 7.10 -13.25 -7.96
C ILE A 461 5.62 -13.27 -7.61
N ALA A 462 4.86 -12.27 -8.08
CA ALA A 462 3.41 -12.24 -7.98
C ALA A 462 2.78 -12.05 -9.37
N LEU A 463 1.88 -12.96 -9.74
CA LEU A 463 1.22 -13.05 -11.05
C LEU A 463 -0.32 -12.96 -10.97
N GLY A 464 -0.87 -12.74 -9.77
CA GLY A 464 -2.30 -12.67 -9.51
C GLY A 464 -2.62 -12.16 -8.09
N GLY A 465 -3.90 -12.13 -7.74
CA GLY A 465 -4.36 -11.71 -6.41
C GLY A 465 -4.04 -10.25 -6.10
N SER A 466 -3.98 -9.91 -4.80
CA SER A 466 -3.59 -8.58 -4.29
C SER A 466 -2.22 -8.63 -3.63
N VAL A 467 -1.42 -7.57 -3.78
CA VAL A 467 -0.09 -7.46 -3.14
C VAL A 467 -0.06 -6.30 -2.15
N ASN A 468 0.46 -6.57 -0.95
CA ASN A 468 0.72 -5.58 0.08
C ASN A 468 2.08 -5.83 0.75
N ILE A 469 3.10 -5.05 0.38
CA ILE A 469 4.46 -5.17 0.93
C ILE A 469 4.80 -3.87 1.63
N THR A 470 4.78 -3.91 2.96
CA THR A 470 4.92 -2.72 3.84
C THR A 470 6.20 -2.71 4.65
N GLY A 471 6.94 -3.81 4.68
CA GLY A 471 8.18 -3.92 5.44
C GLY A 471 8.97 -5.19 5.14
N GLY A 472 10.05 -5.38 5.90
CA GLY A 472 10.99 -6.50 5.77
C GLY A 472 12.28 -6.13 5.04
N SER A 473 13.04 -7.15 4.64
CA SER A 473 14.28 -7.04 3.88
C SER A 473 14.31 -8.09 2.78
N ILE A 474 14.20 -7.69 1.51
CA ILE A 474 14.18 -8.59 0.36
C ILE A 474 15.46 -8.34 -0.45
N LYS A 475 16.55 -9.04 -0.11
CA LYS A 475 17.91 -8.71 -0.57
C LYS A 475 18.73 -9.96 -0.90
N GLY A 476 19.75 -9.84 -1.76
CA GLY A 476 20.65 -10.94 -2.10
C GLY A 476 19.96 -12.11 -2.81
N ASN A 477 18.86 -11.86 -3.52
CA ASN A 477 18.19 -12.86 -4.34
C ASN A 477 18.64 -12.75 -5.80
N THR A 478 18.55 -13.83 -6.57
CA THR A 478 19.05 -13.90 -7.96
C THR A 478 17.98 -14.40 -8.92
N SER A 479 17.87 -13.78 -10.09
CA SER A 479 16.99 -14.26 -11.17
C SER A 479 17.67 -14.09 -12.53
N ALA A 480 17.29 -14.91 -13.51
CA ALA A 480 17.88 -14.85 -14.84
C ALA A 480 17.28 -13.73 -15.72
N THR A 481 16.01 -13.38 -15.50
CA THR A 481 15.28 -12.47 -16.39
C THR A 481 14.95 -11.09 -15.80
N GLY A 482 15.29 -10.83 -14.53
CA GLY A 482 15.12 -9.53 -13.87
C GLY A 482 14.04 -9.54 -12.79
N GLY A 483 13.95 -8.46 -12.02
CA GLY A 483 13.15 -8.46 -10.79
C GLY A 483 13.70 -9.45 -9.77
N ASN A 484 15.03 -9.42 -9.57
CA ASN A 484 15.74 -10.38 -8.73
C ASN A 484 15.13 -10.50 -7.33
N ASN A 485 14.79 -9.37 -6.72
CA ASN A 485 14.12 -9.32 -5.44
C ASN A 485 12.61 -9.40 -5.62
N ILE A 486 12.04 -8.57 -6.49
CA ILE A 486 10.60 -8.53 -6.74
C ILE A 486 10.29 -8.47 -8.22
N TYR A 487 9.35 -9.32 -8.65
CA TYR A 487 8.68 -9.21 -9.94
C TYR A 487 7.17 -9.31 -9.76
N ILE A 488 6.44 -8.23 -10.04
CA ILE A 488 4.98 -8.17 -9.92
C ILE A 488 4.38 -7.88 -11.29
N ASN A 489 3.51 -8.77 -11.75
CA ASN A 489 2.78 -8.64 -13.01
C ASN A 489 1.37 -9.22 -12.87
N SER A 490 0.43 -8.79 -13.71
CA SER A 490 -0.94 -9.36 -13.77
C SER A 490 -1.72 -9.42 -12.44
N VAL A 491 -1.31 -8.65 -11.42
CA VAL A 491 -2.01 -8.58 -10.13
C VAL A 491 -3.23 -7.67 -10.22
N THR A 492 -4.25 -7.95 -9.41
CA THR A 492 -5.49 -7.18 -9.38
C THR A 492 -5.32 -5.81 -8.72
N SER A 493 -4.48 -5.75 -7.68
CA SER A 493 -4.20 -4.51 -6.94
C SER A 493 -2.87 -4.60 -6.21
N VAL A 494 -2.23 -3.45 -6.06
CA VAL A 494 -1.10 -3.23 -5.16
C VAL A 494 -1.54 -2.13 -4.20
N THR A 495 -1.44 -2.37 -2.90
CA THR A 495 -1.85 -1.40 -1.87
C THR A 495 -0.66 -0.66 -1.26
N ALA A 496 0.46 -1.36 -1.08
CA ALA A 496 1.74 -0.76 -0.73
C ALA A 496 2.89 -1.55 -1.38
N LEU A 497 3.83 -0.81 -1.98
CA LEU A 497 5.07 -1.33 -2.54
C LEU A 497 6.08 -0.18 -2.73
N PRO A 498 6.84 0.21 -1.68
CA PRO A 498 7.76 1.33 -1.78
C PRO A 498 8.95 1.06 -2.72
N ALA A 499 9.21 1.99 -3.65
CA ALA A 499 10.29 1.87 -4.64
C ALA A 499 11.36 2.98 -4.55
N GLY A 500 11.13 4.02 -3.74
CA GLY A 500 12.06 5.14 -3.51
C GLY A 500 12.86 4.98 -2.21
N ASN A 501 12.99 6.05 -1.42
CA ASN A 501 13.74 6.06 -0.15
C ASN A 501 13.37 4.92 0.80
N ASP A 502 12.07 4.62 0.91
CA ASP A 502 11.55 3.64 1.88
C ASP A 502 11.54 2.21 1.33
N SER A 503 12.26 1.95 0.23
CA SER A 503 12.25 0.65 -0.41
C SER A 503 13.05 -0.40 0.36
N PHE A 504 12.49 -1.61 0.43
CA PHE A 504 13.01 -2.73 1.22
C PHE A 504 13.91 -3.68 0.41
N TYR A 505 14.28 -3.29 -0.80
CA TYR A 505 15.04 -4.11 -1.74
C TYR A 505 16.54 -3.97 -1.52
N ASP A 506 17.30 -4.84 -2.18
CA ASP A 506 18.75 -4.79 -2.10
C ASP A 506 19.29 -3.44 -2.58
N ASP A 507 20.39 -3.01 -1.99
CA ASP A 507 21.24 -1.94 -2.53
C ASP A 507 22.52 -2.54 -3.12
N ASN A 508 22.82 -3.82 -2.88
CA ASN A 508 24.08 -4.42 -3.29
C ASN A 508 24.20 -4.53 -4.84
N PRO A 509 25.34 -4.12 -5.43
CA PRO A 509 25.58 -4.24 -6.87
C PRO A 509 25.88 -5.68 -7.32
N SER A 510 24.87 -6.46 -7.74
CA SER A 510 25.11 -7.65 -8.59
C SER A 510 23.85 -8.27 -9.20
N THR A 511 23.19 -7.58 -10.13
CA THR A 511 22.44 -8.31 -11.17
C THR A 511 23.36 -8.52 -12.37
N SER A 512 23.55 -9.76 -12.82
CA SER A 512 24.19 -10.01 -14.10
C SER A 512 23.47 -9.20 -15.19
N ASN A 513 24.25 -8.51 -16.03
CA ASN A 513 23.79 -7.72 -17.18
C ASN A 513 22.94 -6.47 -16.87
N GLY A 514 22.86 -5.98 -15.61
CA GLY A 514 22.21 -4.69 -15.35
C GLY A 514 20.69 -4.68 -15.34
N ARG A 515 20.08 -5.78 -14.94
CA ARG A 515 18.62 -5.90 -14.86
C ARG A 515 18.08 -5.18 -13.63
N PRO A 516 16.81 -4.74 -13.66
CA PRO A 516 16.18 -4.18 -12.48
C PRO A 516 16.10 -5.22 -11.35
N ASP A 517 16.30 -4.79 -10.10
CA ASP A 517 16.20 -5.66 -8.92
C ASP A 517 14.74 -5.77 -8.45
N ALA A 518 13.92 -4.75 -8.73
CA ALA A 518 12.47 -4.76 -8.52
C ALA A 518 11.72 -4.24 -9.76
N VAL A 519 10.69 -4.98 -10.17
CA VAL A 519 9.79 -4.64 -11.29
C VAL A 519 8.34 -4.78 -10.83
N CYS A 520 7.52 -3.78 -11.10
CA CYS A 520 6.09 -3.84 -10.92
C CYS A 520 5.37 -3.29 -12.16
N ASN A 521 4.56 -4.13 -12.80
CA ASN A 521 3.73 -3.78 -13.95
C ASN A 521 2.25 -3.65 -13.59
N ALA A 522 1.92 -3.54 -12.31
CA ALA A 522 0.55 -3.31 -11.86
C ALA A 522 0.09 -1.89 -12.21
N SER A 523 -1.14 -1.75 -12.71
CA SER A 523 -1.70 -0.46 -13.15
C SER A 523 -1.81 0.59 -12.03
N SER A 524 -1.78 0.17 -10.77
CA SER A 524 -1.80 1.07 -9.61
C SER A 524 -0.41 1.52 -9.16
N HIS A 525 0.67 0.80 -9.51
CA HIS A 525 2.00 0.97 -8.93
C HIS A 525 3.08 0.54 -9.94
N CYS A 526 3.15 1.19 -11.10
CA CYS A 526 4.06 0.76 -12.16
C CYS A 526 5.47 1.35 -11.99
N PHE A 527 6.51 0.51 -11.87
CA PHE A 527 7.89 0.96 -11.77
C PHE A 527 8.93 -0.10 -12.16
N MET A 528 10.14 0.38 -12.42
CA MET A 528 11.37 -0.43 -12.40
C MET A 528 12.39 0.24 -11.50
N ARG A 529 13.11 -0.54 -10.70
CA ARG A 529 14.22 -0.08 -9.88
C ARG A 529 15.51 -0.76 -10.32
N PHE A 530 16.55 0.05 -10.52
CA PHE A 530 17.88 -0.40 -10.92
C PHE A 530 18.88 -0.01 -9.85
N ASN A 531 19.62 -0.99 -9.32
CA ASN A 531 20.78 -0.72 -8.48
C ASN A 531 22.01 -0.37 -9.33
N LYS A 532 23.10 0.03 -8.65
CA LYS A 532 24.38 0.26 -9.32
C LYS A 532 24.87 -1.07 -9.93
N PRO A 533 25.23 -1.11 -11.20
CA PRO A 533 25.74 -2.32 -11.83
C PRO A 533 27.27 -2.45 -11.75
N ASN A 534 27.77 -3.63 -12.12
CA ASN A 534 29.19 -3.87 -12.33
C ASN A 534 29.67 -3.59 -13.78
N ASP A 535 28.74 -3.50 -14.74
CA ASP A 535 29.00 -3.38 -16.20
C ASP A 535 27.91 -2.56 -16.94
N THR A 536 27.97 -2.46 -18.28
CA THR A 536 27.02 -1.77 -19.16
C THR A 536 25.54 -2.20 -18.97
N GLN A 537 24.63 -1.22 -19.09
CA GLN A 537 23.22 -1.20 -18.64
C GLN A 537 22.23 -1.02 -19.78
N ASN A 538 22.18 -2.00 -20.67
CA ASN A 538 21.29 -1.90 -21.83
C ASN A 538 19.80 -2.10 -21.47
N TYR A 539 19.47 -2.45 -20.22
CA TYR A 539 18.11 -2.75 -19.79
C TYR A 539 17.30 -1.57 -19.26
N ILE A 540 17.87 -0.36 -19.10
CA ILE A 540 17.09 0.81 -18.63
C ILE A 540 15.91 1.12 -19.57
N GLY A 541 16.12 0.94 -20.88
CA GLY A 541 15.05 1.03 -21.89
C GLY A 541 14.25 -0.26 -22.11
N ALA A 542 14.76 -1.41 -21.65
CA ALA A 542 14.16 -2.71 -21.91
C ALA A 542 13.00 -2.97 -20.94
N GLY A 543 11.84 -3.34 -21.45
CA GLY A 543 10.66 -3.64 -20.65
C GLY A 543 9.76 -2.44 -20.34
N ILE A 544 10.11 -1.23 -20.80
CA ILE A 544 9.21 -0.06 -20.75
C ILE A 544 7.88 -0.33 -21.48
N ASN A 545 7.92 -1.14 -22.54
CA ASN A 545 6.74 -1.59 -23.27
C ASN A 545 5.81 -2.53 -22.46
N ASN A 546 6.27 -3.08 -21.34
CA ASN A 546 5.46 -3.91 -20.45
C ASN A 546 4.69 -3.09 -19.39
N PHE A 547 4.92 -1.78 -19.31
CA PHE A 547 4.16 -0.92 -18.42
C PHE A 547 2.69 -0.89 -18.81
N THR A 548 1.82 -0.84 -17.81
CA THR A 548 0.35 -0.87 -17.98
C THR A 548 -0.31 0.46 -17.59
N SER A 549 0.48 1.40 -17.08
CA SER A 549 0.03 2.72 -16.59
C SER A 549 1.22 3.68 -16.48
N ASN A 550 1.00 4.88 -15.92
CA ASN A 550 2.07 5.83 -15.62
C ASN A 550 3.14 5.16 -14.75
N ALA A 551 4.41 5.32 -15.14
CA ALA A 551 5.49 4.55 -14.58
C ALA A 551 6.66 5.41 -14.10
N THR A 552 7.42 4.89 -13.15
CA THR A 552 8.67 5.50 -12.67
C THR A 552 9.84 4.54 -12.82
N ILE A 553 10.95 5.03 -13.35
CA ILE A 553 12.25 4.35 -13.32
C ILE A 553 13.07 4.98 -12.20
N TYR A 554 13.49 4.14 -11.27
CA TYR A 554 14.33 4.48 -10.13
C TYR A 554 15.76 4.03 -10.38
N LEU A 555 16.71 4.96 -10.26
CA LEU A 555 18.13 4.72 -10.49
C LEU A 555 18.92 4.88 -9.19
N GLY A 556 19.54 3.81 -8.72
CA GLY A 556 20.54 3.85 -7.65
C GLY A 556 20.09 3.18 -6.37
N GLN A 557 20.97 3.27 -5.39
CA GLN A 557 20.78 2.73 -4.06
C GLN A 557 20.00 3.73 -3.20
N THR A 558 19.39 3.25 -2.11
CA THR A 558 18.65 4.10 -1.17
C THR A 558 19.56 5.00 -0.32
N ASP A 559 20.84 4.65 -0.19
CA ASP A 559 21.84 5.36 0.61
C ASP A 559 22.85 6.18 -0.20
N ALA A 560 23.07 5.85 -1.48
CA ALA A 560 24.03 6.52 -2.35
C ALA A 560 23.67 7.98 -2.69
N SER A 561 24.69 8.84 -2.70
CA SER A 561 24.56 10.26 -3.14
C SER A 561 24.63 10.43 -4.65
N SER A 562 25.35 9.52 -5.34
CA SER A 562 25.48 9.51 -6.80
C SER A 562 25.73 8.09 -7.33
N SER A 563 25.29 7.82 -8.54
CA SER A 563 25.55 6.54 -9.22
C SER A 563 25.60 6.74 -10.73
N GLU A 564 26.28 5.83 -11.44
CA GLU A 564 26.50 5.92 -12.89
C GLU A 564 26.04 4.63 -13.59
N TRP A 565 25.30 4.79 -14.69
CA TRP A 565 24.84 3.74 -15.58
C TRP A 565 25.37 4.00 -16.99
N LYS A 566 26.35 3.20 -17.38
CA LYS A 566 26.85 3.18 -18.76
C LYS A 566 25.90 2.36 -19.62
N THR A 567 25.38 2.86 -20.73
CA THR A 567 24.45 2.14 -21.61
C THR A 567 24.88 2.26 -23.07
N SER A 568 24.83 1.17 -23.82
CA SER A 568 24.91 1.18 -25.29
C SER A 568 23.51 1.29 -25.92
N ASN A 569 22.45 1.13 -25.12
CA ASN A 569 21.08 1.31 -25.56
C ASN A 569 20.79 2.80 -25.76
N LEU A 570 20.30 3.12 -26.95
CA LEU A 570 19.83 4.43 -27.35
C LEU A 570 18.30 4.40 -27.35
N GLU A 571 17.68 5.57 -27.35
CA GLU A 571 16.24 5.73 -27.42
C GLU A 571 15.48 5.21 -26.20
N ILE A 572 16.03 5.45 -24.99
CA ILE A 572 15.33 5.15 -23.75
C ILE A 572 13.99 5.91 -23.74
N GLY A 573 12.89 5.17 -23.61
CA GLY A 573 11.53 5.71 -23.56
C GLY A 573 10.76 5.70 -24.88
N ALA A 574 11.37 5.34 -26.01
CA ALA A 574 10.74 5.47 -27.33
C ALA A 574 9.48 4.62 -27.50
N THR A 575 9.40 3.50 -26.77
CA THR A 575 8.25 2.57 -26.79
C THR A 575 7.25 2.80 -25.64
N CYS A 576 7.43 3.86 -24.86
CA CYS A 576 6.53 4.16 -23.75
C CYS A 576 5.17 4.69 -24.25
N ASN A 577 4.08 4.19 -23.68
CA ASN A 577 2.72 4.66 -24.00
C ASN A 577 2.08 5.49 -22.87
N TYR A 578 2.84 5.84 -21.84
CA TYR A 578 2.34 6.46 -20.60
C TYR A 578 3.21 7.64 -20.16
N ASN A 579 2.77 8.36 -19.13
CA ASN A 579 3.66 9.29 -18.46
C ASN A 579 4.82 8.51 -17.83
N LEU A 580 6.05 8.97 -18.07
CA LEU A 580 7.26 8.31 -17.62
C LEU A 580 8.04 9.26 -16.73
N THR A 581 8.40 8.82 -15.54
CA THR A 581 9.33 9.55 -14.66
C THR A 581 10.64 8.79 -14.57
N ILE A 582 11.77 9.47 -14.72
CA ILE A 582 13.10 8.90 -14.49
C ILE A 582 13.79 9.75 -13.43
N ARG A 583 14.20 9.11 -12.34
CA ARG A 583 14.80 9.80 -11.19
C ARG A 583 15.69 8.87 -10.36
N PRO A 584 16.58 9.43 -9.52
CA PRO A 584 17.29 8.63 -8.53
C PRO A 584 16.36 7.95 -7.53
N THR A 585 16.77 6.78 -7.02
CA THR A 585 16.08 6.06 -5.95
C THR A 585 15.97 6.92 -4.69
N LYS A 586 17.10 7.49 -4.29
CA LYS A 586 17.20 8.41 -3.16
C LYS A 586 16.80 9.83 -3.56
N THR A 587 15.81 10.40 -2.88
CA THR A 587 15.41 11.80 -3.07
C THR A 587 16.58 12.75 -2.77
N GLY A 588 16.83 13.69 -3.68
CA GLY A 588 17.93 14.67 -3.54
C GLY A 588 19.31 14.15 -3.97
N ALA A 589 19.46 12.86 -4.28
CA ALA A 589 20.65 12.34 -4.94
C ALA A 589 20.68 12.74 -6.42
N SER A 590 21.79 12.43 -7.10
CA SER A 590 21.95 12.54 -8.55
C SER A 590 22.20 11.17 -9.18
N ALA A 591 21.74 10.94 -10.42
CA ALA A 591 22.03 9.72 -11.17
C ALA A 591 22.55 10.04 -12.58
N THR A 592 23.64 9.41 -12.99
CA THR A 592 24.26 9.60 -14.30
C THR A 592 23.89 8.48 -15.26
N ILE A 593 23.31 8.79 -16.41
CA ILE A 593 23.17 7.85 -17.53
C ILE A 593 24.17 8.29 -18.61
N MET A 594 25.10 7.41 -18.97
CA MET A 594 26.20 7.71 -19.87
C MET A 594 26.20 6.77 -21.08
N TYR A 595 26.39 7.30 -22.29
CA TYR A 595 26.54 6.48 -23.47
C TYR A 595 27.89 5.73 -23.47
N ALA A 596 27.85 4.41 -23.65
CA ALA A 596 28.97 3.51 -23.42
C ALA A 596 29.69 3.01 -24.68
N SER A 597 29.11 3.21 -25.88
CA SER A 597 29.69 2.67 -27.12
C SER A 597 30.80 3.56 -27.68
N ASP A 598 31.82 2.94 -28.29
CA ASP A 598 32.82 3.65 -29.09
C ASP A 598 32.33 4.00 -30.50
N THR A 599 31.19 3.45 -30.93
CA THR A 599 30.57 3.72 -32.23
C THR A 599 29.80 5.03 -32.22
N GLN A 600 29.93 5.81 -33.29
CA GLN A 600 29.09 6.98 -33.54
C GLN A 600 27.65 6.55 -33.88
N SER A 601 26.64 7.22 -33.31
CA SER A 601 25.23 7.11 -33.65
C SER A 601 24.61 8.48 -33.94
N THR A 602 23.55 8.52 -34.74
CA THR A 602 22.74 9.74 -34.93
C THR A 602 21.56 9.82 -33.96
N ASP A 603 21.34 8.79 -33.16
CA ASP A 603 20.22 8.69 -32.23
C ASP A 603 20.52 9.39 -30.90
N TYR A 604 19.56 9.33 -29.98
CA TYR A 604 19.59 10.04 -28.70
C TYR A 604 19.58 9.06 -27.55
N LEU A 605 20.24 9.39 -26.44
CA LEU A 605 20.22 8.58 -25.23
C LEU A 605 18.79 8.38 -24.73
N ILE A 606 17.99 9.45 -24.71
CA ILE A 606 16.56 9.44 -24.42
C ILE A 606 15.79 9.89 -25.65
N HIS A 607 14.81 9.08 -26.06
CA HIS A 607 13.86 9.44 -27.12
C HIS A 607 12.45 9.22 -26.58
N TYR A 608 11.66 10.29 -26.50
CA TYR A 608 10.27 10.23 -26.06
C TYR A 608 9.34 10.59 -27.20
N ASN A 609 8.38 9.71 -27.49
CA ASN A 609 7.50 9.82 -28.66
C ASN A 609 6.06 9.46 -28.30
N THR A 610 5.53 10.10 -27.25
CA THR A 610 4.22 9.73 -26.71
C THR A 610 3.31 10.95 -26.65
N ASN A 611 2.40 11.04 -27.63
CA ASN A 611 1.45 12.15 -27.74
C ASN A 611 0.65 12.38 -26.45
N SER A 612 0.52 13.64 -26.05
CA SER A 612 -0.25 14.07 -24.86
C SER A 612 0.20 13.45 -23.53
N LYS A 613 1.40 12.88 -23.47
CA LYS A 613 2.01 12.34 -22.23
C LYS A 613 3.27 13.12 -21.88
N THR A 614 3.70 12.98 -20.64
CA THR A 614 4.85 13.70 -20.07
C THR A 614 5.98 12.74 -19.72
N LEU A 615 7.17 13.06 -20.22
CA LEU A 615 8.44 12.57 -19.69
C LEU A 615 8.93 13.54 -18.61
N THR A 616 9.08 13.04 -17.38
CA THR A 616 9.62 13.79 -16.24
C THR A 616 11.02 13.32 -15.93
N LEU A 617 11.99 14.24 -15.92
CA LEU A 617 13.38 13.99 -15.56
C LEU A 617 13.75 14.84 -14.34
N THR A 618 14.34 14.23 -13.32
CA THR A 618 14.71 14.94 -12.08
C THR A 618 16.06 14.48 -11.57
N ASN A 619 16.97 15.43 -11.29
CA ASN A 619 18.30 15.17 -10.74
C ASN A 619 19.12 14.15 -11.55
N LEU A 620 19.08 14.24 -12.88
CA LEU A 620 19.82 13.36 -13.77
C LEU A 620 21.00 14.08 -14.40
N ILE A 621 22.12 13.37 -14.56
CA ILE A 621 23.21 13.74 -15.46
C ILE A 621 23.09 12.81 -16.67
N LEU A 622 22.85 13.36 -17.84
CA LEU A 622 22.72 12.61 -19.09
C LEU A 622 23.92 12.96 -19.96
N ASP A 623 24.79 11.98 -20.18
CA ASP A 623 26.12 12.18 -20.76
C ASP A 623 26.26 11.41 -22.07
N GLY A 624 26.42 12.14 -23.18
CA GLY A 624 26.67 11.57 -24.51
C GLY A 624 28.10 11.04 -24.68
N ASN A 625 28.96 11.26 -23.67
CA ASN A 625 30.35 10.81 -23.61
C ASN A 625 31.19 11.32 -24.79
N SER A 626 30.85 12.51 -25.31
CA SER A 626 31.48 13.17 -26.46
C SER A 626 31.54 12.29 -27.72
N LYS A 627 30.60 11.34 -27.84
CA LYS A 627 30.38 10.54 -29.04
C LYS A 627 29.22 11.15 -29.82
N LYS A 628 29.08 10.83 -31.12
CA LYS A 628 27.83 11.12 -31.83
C LYS A 628 26.71 10.31 -31.14
N CYS A 629 26.00 10.94 -30.23
CA CYS A 629 24.82 10.51 -29.51
C CYS A 629 24.19 11.79 -28.96
N GLY A 630 22.99 12.14 -29.40
CA GLY A 630 22.24 13.25 -28.81
C GLY A 630 21.77 12.90 -27.39
N ILE A 631 21.46 13.89 -26.56
CA ILE A 631 21.05 13.59 -25.18
C ILE A 631 19.56 13.27 -25.09
N VAL A 632 18.69 14.21 -25.48
CA VAL A 632 17.24 14.02 -25.44
C VAL A 632 16.59 14.45 -26.74
N LYS A 633 15.73 13.59 -27.28
CA LYS A 633 14.78 13.94 -28.34
C LYS A 633 13.36 13.75 -27.86
N VAL A 634 12.55 14.79 -28.00
CA VAL A 634 11.10 14.75 -27.79
C VAL A 634 10.44 14.84 -29.15
N GLU A 635 10.04 13.68 -29.67
CA GLU A 635 9.35 13.59 -30.95
C GLU A 635 7.86 13.91 -30.81
N ALA A 636 7.25 13.54 -29.68
CA ALA A 636 5.88 13.88 -29.33
C ALA A 636 5.69 13.94 -27.80
N GLY A 637 4.69 14.71 -27.35
CA GLY A 637 4.38 14.89 -25.93
C GLY A 637 5.17 16.02 -25.28
N THR A 638 5.36 15.94 -23.96
CA THR A 638 5.99 17.01 -23.17
C THR A 638 7.19 16.47 -22.38
N LEU A 639 8.31 17.20 -22.41
CA LEU A 639 9.41 17.01 -21.47
C LEU A 639 9.29 18.01 -20.30
N SER A 640 9.34 17.51 -19.08
CA SER A 640 9.48 18.30 -17.86
C SER A 640 10.77 17.90 -17.14
N ALA A 641 11.83 18.69 -17.32
CA ALA A 641 13.14 18.44 -16.71
C ALA A 641 13.44 19.44 -15.60
N SER A 642 13.96 18.94 -14.47
CA SER A 642 14.31 19.76 -13.31
C SER A 642 15.65 19.32 -12.72
N ASN A 643 16.56 20.29 -12.51
CA ASN A 643 17.89 20.05 -11.94
C ASN A 643 18.65 18.91 -12.67
N CYS A 644 18.56 18.88 -14.00
CA CYS A 644 19.23 17.89 -14.82
C CYS A 644 20.38 18.52 -15.62
N THR A 645 21.43 17.74 -15.88
CA THR A 645 22.54 18.12 -16.75
C THR A 645 22.52 17.30 -18.03
N PHE A 646 22.62 17.95 -19.18
CA PHE A 646 22.62 17.36 -20.51
C PHE A 646 23.98 17.70 -21.10
N GLN A 647 24.90 16.75 -21.18
CA GLN A 647 26.29 17.06 -21.49
C GLN A 647 26.92 16.18 -22.53
N ASN A 648 27.91 16.73 -23.23
CA ASN A 648 28.74 16.01 -24.19
C ASN A 648 27.96 15.27 -25.28
N GLY A 649 26.76 15.74 -25.62
CA GLY A 649 25.92 15.14 -26.65
C GLY A 649 26.30 15.65 -28.03
N GLN A 650 26.29 14.77 -29.03
CA GLN A 650 26.50 15.16 -30.41
C GLN A 650 25.46 14.54 -31.33
N ALA A 651 24.63 15.35 -31.98
CA ALA A 651 23.58 14.91 -32.91
C ALA A 651 23.57 15.75 -34.19
N GLU A 652 22.76 15.37 -35.17
CA GLU A 652 22.60 16.18 -36.39
C GLU A 652 21.99 17.55 -36.11
N ASN A 653 21.08 17.64 -35.14
CA ASN A 653 20.50 18.88 -34.63
C ASN A 653 20.20 18.70 -33.14
N GLY A 654 20.30 19.74 -32.32
CA GLY A 654 19.93 19.64 -30.90
C GLY A 654 20.80 18.65 -30.13
N GLY A 655 22.12 18.87 -30.10
CA GLY A 655 23.07 17.95 -29.45
C GLY A 655 22.69 17.60 -28.01
N GLY A 656 22.19 18.59 -27.25
CA GLY A 656 21.59 18.39 -25.94
C GLY A 656 20.09 18.04 -26.02
N LEU A 657 19.29 18.87 -26.65
CA LEU A 657 17.85 18.69 -26.73
C LEU A 657 17.32 18.99 -28.13
N HIS A 658 16.49 18.08 -28.65
CA HIS A 658 15.71 18.28 -29.86
C HIS A 658 14.21 18.16 -29.54
N VAL A 659 13.45 19.24 -29.74
CA VAL A 659 11.98 19.26 -29.60
C VAL A 659 11.35 19.36 -30.99
N LYS A 660 10.56 18.34 -31.36
CA LYS A 660 9.85 18.29 -32.65
C LYS A 660 8.54 19.08 -32.64
N ALA A 661 8.01 19.32 -33.84
CA ALA A 661 6.69 19.94 -34.01
C ALA A 661 5.61 19.05 -33.38
N GLY A 662 4.71 19.64 -32.60
CA GLY A 662 3.70 18.93 -31.80
C GLY A 662 4.19 18.45 -30.42
N ALA A 663 5.45 18.67 -30.08
CA ALA A 663 6.01 18.41 -28.75
C ALA A 663 6.22 19.71 -27.96
N SER A 664 6.67 19.60 -26.71
CA SER A 664 7.05 20.75 -25.89
C SER A 664 8.08 20.38 -24.83
N ALA A 665 8.82 21.36 -24.30
CA ALA A 665 9.71 21.14 -23.18
C ALA A 665 9.71 22.29 -22.15
N THR A 666 9.82 21.93 -20.88
CA THR A 666 10.10 22.85 -19.77
C THR A 666 11.35 22.38 -19.03
N LEU A 667 12.35 23.26 -18.93
CA LEU A 667 13.62 23.00 -18.27
C LEU A 667 13.83 24.01 -17.14
N THR A 668 13.87 23.51 -15.91
CA THR A 668 14.03 24.34 -14.70
C THR A 668 15.32 23.99 -13.98
N SER A 669 16.21 24.97 -13.81
CA SER A 669 17.52 24.77 -13.18
C SER A 669 18.35 23.67 -13.85
N CYS A 670 18.14 23.42 -15.14
CA CYS A 670 18.92 22.45 -15.91
C CYS A 670 20.18 23.08 -16.49
N THR A 671 21.20 22.26 -16.71
CA THR A 671 22.42 22.65 -17.43
C THR A 671 22.51 21.89 -18.75
N ILE A 672 22.83 22.57 -19.84
CA ILE A 672 23.20 21.96 -21.12
C ILE A 672 24.63 22.39 -21.42
N ASP A 673 25.57 21.44 -21.47
CA ASP A 673 27.00 21.73 -21.52
C ASP A 673 27.71 20.93 -22.62
N SER A 674 28.56 21.61 -23.39
CA SER A 674 29.50 20.95 -24.30
C SER A 674 28.81 20.04 -25.33
N CYS A 675 27.58 20.38 -25.71
CA CYS A 675 26.79 19.67 -26.71
C CYS A 675 27.04 20.24 -28.12
N ARG A 676 27.01 19.38 -29.13
CA ARG A 676 27.38 19.69 -30.51
C ARG A 676 26.31 19.27 -31.52
N ALA A 677 25.99 20.16 -32.46
CA ALA A 677 25.17 19.84 -33.62
C ALA A 677 26.04 19.77 -34.89
N GLU A 678 26.11 18.60 -35.52
CA GLU A 678 26.92 18.36 -36.71
C GLU A 678 26.36 17.20 -37.55
N LYS A 679 26.09 17.47 -38.84
CA LYS A 679 25.68 16.44 -39.81
C LYS A 679 26.89 15.79 -40.47
N SER A 680 26.79 14.49 -40.74
CA SER A 680 27.85 13.72 -41.39
C SER A 680 28.02 14.04 -42.88
N ASN A 681 26.96 14.49 -43.54
CA ASN A 681 26.94 14.78 -44.98
C ASN A 681 27.51 16.15 -45.35
N GLY A 682 27.94 16.95 -44.36
CA GLY A 682 28.46 18.30 -44.58
C GLY A 682 27.40 19.39 -44.73
N ASP A 683 26.12 19.06 -44.60
CA ASP A 683 25.05 20.06 -44.51
C ASP A 683 25.10 20.81 -43.18
N TYR A 684 24.42 21.96 -43.13
CA TYR A 684 24.31 22.73 -41.91
C TYR A 684 23.45 21.99 -40.87
N ALA A 685 23.94 22.02 -39.63
CA ALA A 685 23.26 21.57 -38.43
C ALA A 685 22.70 22.76 -37.65
N MET A 686 21.70 22.51 -36.79
CA MET A 686 21.04 23.55 -36.02
C MET A 686 21.02 23.20 -34.53
N GLY A 687 21.30 24.18 -33.67
CA GLY A 687 21.07 24.09 -32.23
C GLY A 687 22.07 23.17 -31.53
N GLY A 688 23.29 23.64 -31.23
CA GLY A 688 24.30 22.83 -30.54
C GLY A 688 23.81 22.30 -29.19
N GLY A 689 23.25 23.20 -28.38
CA GLY A 689 22.57 22.86 -27.14
C GLY A 689 21.12 22.40 -27.39
N ILE A 690 20.28 23.31 -27.90
CA ILE A 690 18.84 23.06 -28.14
C ILE A 690 18.48 23.36 -29.59
N TYR A 691 17.76 22.44 -30.22
CA TYR A 691 17.03 22.69 -31.45
C TYR A 691 15.53 22.48 -31.20
N THR A 692 14.71 23.49 -31.52
CA THR A 692 13.27 23.41 -31.30
C THR A 692 12.46 23.76 -32.54
N GLU A 693 11.45 22.93 -32.82
CA GLU A 693 10.41 23.14 -33.81
C GLU A 693 9.06 23.52 -33.17
N ASP A 694 9.00 23.63 -31.84
CA ASP A 694 7.80 23.94 -31.04
C ASP A 694 8.18 24.67 -29.72
N ASP A 695 7.29 24.68 -28.73
CA ASP A 695 7.41 25.42 -27.48
C ASP A 695 8.46 24.86 -26.50
N VAL A 696 9.42 25.71 -26.11
CA VAL A 696 10.40 25.44 -25.05
C VAL A 696 10.42 26.59 -24.04
N SER A 697 10.25 26.27 -22.76
CA SER A 697 10.45 27.19 -21.63
C SER A 697 11.70 26.82 -20.84
N PHE A 698 12.56 27.80 -20.57
CA PHE A 698 13.89 27.58 -20.02
C PHE A 698 14.25 28.55 -18.88
N SER A 699 14.86 28.01 -17.81
CA SER A 699 15.40 28.75 -16.66
C SER A 699 16.65 28.06 -16.09
N GLY A 700 17.70 27.92 -16.90
CA GLY A 700 18.91 27.19 -16.54
C GLY A 700 20.18 27.75 -17.20
N THR A 701 21.18 26.89 -17.41
CA THR A 701 22.43 27.26 -18.07
C THR A 701 22.59 26.49 -19.39
N ILE A 702 22.94 27.17 -20.48
CA ILE A 702 23.43 26.55 -21.72
C ILE A 702 24.86 27.07 -21.92
N GLN A 703 25.86 26.19 -21.94
CA GLN A 703 27.24 26.63 -22.06
C GLN A 703 28.08 25.74 -22.96
N SER A 704 29.13 26.32 -23.55
CA SER A 704 30.14 25.60 -24.34
C SER A 704 29.59 24.74 -25.49
N CYS A 705 28.35 24.98 -25.89
CA CYS A 705 27.70 24.24 -26.97
C CYS A 705 28.10 24.80 -28.34
N SER A 706 28.19 23.95 -29.35
CA SER A 706 28.53 24.39 -30.71
C SER A 706 27.68 23.77 -31.81
N SER A 707 27.52 24.49 -32.92
CA SER A 707 26.83 23.99 -34.11
C SER A 707 27.65 24.28 -35.36
N LYS A 708 27.81 23.30 -36.25
CA LYS A 708 28.25 23.54 -37.64
C LYS A 708 27.08 24.03 -38.49
N GLY A 709 26.75 25.31 -38.37
CA GLY A 709 25.58 25.89 -39.03
C GLY A 709 24.98 27.04 -38.23
N PHE A 710 23.88 26.81 -37.53
CA PHE A 710 23.09 27.87 -36.91
C PHE A 710 22.77 27.58 -35.45
N GLY A 711 22.88 28.58 -34.59
CA GLY A 711 22.47 28.45 -33.19
C GLY A 711 23.43 27.57 -32.38
N GLY A 712 24.58 28.09 -31.98
CA GLY A 712 25.54 27.32 -31.16
C GLY A 712 24.93 26.87 -29.84
N GLY A 713 24.20 27.75 -29.17
CA GLY A 713 23.40 27.43 -27.99
C GLY A 713 22.02 26.91 -28.37
N VAL A 714 21.21 27.75 -29.01
CA VAL A 714 19.81 27.46 -29.35
C VAL A 714 19.53 27.80 -30.81
N ALA A 715 18.80 26.92 -31.51
CA ALA A 715 18.20 27.23 -32.79
C ALA A 715 16.69 26.97 -32.78
N ILE A 716 15.92 27.97 -33.22
CA ILE A 716 14.46 27.92 -33.33
C ILE A 716 14.10 27.80 -34.80
N LYS A 717 13.43 26.70 -35.19
CA LYS A 717 13.00 26.46 -36.57
C LYS A 717 11.88 27.42 -36.97
N ASP A 718 11.76 27.68 -38.29
CA ASP A 718 10.53 28.26 -38.84
C ASP A 718 9.44 27.18 -38.87
N SER A 719 8.65 27.14 -37.81
CA SER A 719 7.48 26.25 -37.63
C SER A 719 6.42 27.06 -36.90
N ASP A 720 5.13 26.78 -37.15
CA ASP A 720 4.03 27.65 -36.71
C ASP A 720 4.03 27.93 -35.21
N ASN A 721 4.36 26.92 -34.40
CA ASN A 721 4.36 27.00 -32.95
C ASN A 721 5.76 27.15 -32.33
N ALA A 722 6.83 27.21 -33.13
CA ALA A 722 8.19 27.23 -32.60
C ALA A 722 8.45 28.49 -31.75
N LYS A 723 8.75 28.27 -30.47
CA LYS A 723 9.06 29.34 -29.52
C LYS A 723 10.10 28.88 -28.51
N PHE A 724 11.12 29.71 -28.30
CA PHE A 724 12.02 29.56 -27.15
C PHE A 724 11.79 30.70 -26.17
N LYS A 725 11.40 30.37 -24.95
CA LYS A 725 11.15 31.33 -23.88
C LYS A 725 12.19 31.14 -22.77
N MET A 726 13.10 32.10 -22.66
CA MET A 726 14.07 32.18 -21.57
C MET A 726 13.51 33.11 -20.48
N THR A 727 13.24 32.56 -19.30
CA THR A 727 12.72 33.31 -18.15
C THR A 727 13.82 33.81 -17.22
N GLY A 728 15.00 33.19 -17.30
CA GLY A 728 16.19 33.48 -16.51
C GLY A 728 17.35 32.58 -16.92
N GLY A 729 18.43 32.59 -16.13
CA GLY A 729 19.61 31.76 -16.36
C GLY A 729 20.61 32.35 -17.35
N THR A 730 21.47 31.52 -17.92
CA THR A 730 22.63 31.95 -18.73
C THR A 730 22.78 31.15 -20.00
N ILE A 731 23.10 31.81 -21.11
CA ILE A 731 23.63 31.18 -22.33
C ILE A 731 25.04 31.72 -22.55
N SER A 732 26.07 30.87 -22.52
CA SER A 732 27.45 31.36 -22.54
C SER A 732 28.44 30.53 -23.32
N SER A 733 29.42 31.18 -23.95
CA SER A 733 30.52 30.50 -24.63
C SER A 733 30.06 29.53 -25.73
N CYS A 734 28.88 29.81 -26.33
CA CYS A 734 28.33 28.99 -27.40
C CYS A 734 28.84 29.46 -28.77
N ILE A 735 29.03 28.52 -29.70
CA ILE A 735 29.73 28.78 -30.98
C ILE A 735 28.91 28.31 -32.19
N ALA A 736 28.64 29.21 -33.14
CA ALA A 736 28.14 28.87 -34.46
C ALA A 736 29.28 28.88 -35.49
N GLU A 737 29.72 27.68 -35.89
CA GLU A 737 30.78 27.45 -36.88
C GLU A 737 30.21 27.53 -38.31
N SER A 738 31.06 27.89 -39.27
CA SER A 738 30.72 27.83 -40.70
C SER A 738 30.99 26.45 -41.29
N ILE A 739 30.23 26.09 -42.33
CA ILE A 739 30.51 24.95 -43.20
C ILE A 739 31.14 25.43 -44.51
N SER A 740 32.24 24.78 -44.92
CA SER A 740 33.06 25.17 -46.08
C SER A 740 32.35 25.10 -47.44
N THR A 741 31.21 24.42 -47.51
CA THR A 741 30.46 24.12 -48.74
C THR A 741 29.32 25.11 -49.03
N SER A 742 29.02 26.07 -48.15
CA SER A 742 27.87 26.96 -48.31
C SER A 742 28.21 28.27 -49.04
N PRO A 743 27.67 28.52 -50.25
CA PRO A 743 27.87 29.79 -50.98
C PRO A 743 27.11 30.98 -50.37
N THR A 744 26.17 30.74 -49.45
CA THR A 744 25.29 31.77 -48.85
C THR A 744 25.68 32.19 -47.42
N GLY A 745 26.76 31.60 -46.87
CA GLY A 745 27.26 31.87 -45.52
C GLY A 745 26.45 31.17 -44.42
N THR A 746 27.12 30.38 -43.60
CA THR A 746 26.60 29.71 -42.40
C THR A 746 27.44 30.09 -41.19
N GLY A 747 26.98 29.82 -39.97
CA GLY A 747 27.65 30.23 -38.74
C GLY A 747 27.04 31.50 -38.16
N MET A 748 25.72 31.53 -38.01
CA MET A 748 24.97 32.67 -37.45
C MET A 748 24.31 32.27 -36.13
N GLY A 749 24.19 33.21 -35.20
CA GLY A 749 23.56 32.97 -33.91
C GLY A 749 24.43 32.11 -32.99
N GLY A 750 25.53 32.66 -32.48
CA GLY A 750 26.43 31.89 -31.60
C GLY A 750 25.72 31.41 -30.35
N GLY A 751 25.03 32.32 -29.65
CA GLY A 751 24.10 32.00 -28.58
C GLY A 751 22.79 31.45 -29.13
N ILE A 752 22.04 32.27 -29.87
CA ILE A 752 20.72 31.95 -30.38
C ILE A 752 20.58 32.32 -31.86
N PHE A 753 20.05 31.39 -32.64
CA PHE A 753 19.51 31.65 -33.98
C PHE A 753 17.98 31.50 -33.93
N THR A 754 17.24 32.56 -34.26
CA THR A 754 15.78 32.51 -34.28
C THR A 754 15.21 32.66 -35.69
N ASN A 755 14.40 31.68 -36.12
CA ASN A 755 13.52 31.78 -37.30
C ASN A 755 12.05 32.01 -36.97
N LYS A 756 11.64 31.91 -35.71
CA LYS A 756 10.26 32.10 -35.29
C LYS A 756 10.19 33.05 -34.10
N ILE A 757 9.83 32.61 -32.90
CA ILE A 757 9.69 33.51 -31.75
C ILE A 757 10.74 33.20 -30.69
N PHE A 758 11.58 34.20 -30.39
CA PHE A 758 12.43 34.19 -29.19
C PHE A 758 11.89 35.18 -28.16
N ILE A 759 11.66 34.71 -26.93
CA ILE A 759 11.25 35.55 -25.80
C ILE A 759 12.31 35.46 -24.71
N MET A 760 12.85 36.61 -24.30
CA MET A 760 13.80 36.73 -23.20
C MET A 760 13.19 37.63 -22.12
N GLU A 761 12.63 37.01 -21.08
CA GLU A 761 12.05 37.73 -19.93
C GLU A 761 13.09 38.05 -18.85
N GLY A 762 14.22 37.34 -18.88
CA GLY A 762 15.31 37.46 -17.93
C GLY A 762 16.53 36.66 -18.36
N GLY A 763 17.62 36.78 -17.59
CA GLY A 763 18.86 36.04 -17.81
C GLY A 763 19.88 36.77 -18.67
N THR A 764 21.00 36.09 -18.97
CA THR A 764 22.17 36.68 -19.64
C THR A 764 22.64 35.85 -20.83
N ILE A 765 23.01 36.49 -21.94
CA ILE A 765 23.78 35.85 -23.04
C ILE A 765 25.17 36.47 -23.09
N THR A 766 26.23 35.67 -22.97
CA THR A 766 27.60 36.19 -22.83
C THR A 766 28.65 35.33 -23.53
N ASN A 767 29.72 35.96 -24.02
CA ASN A 767 30.87 35.27 -24.61
C ASN A 767 30.53 34.31 -25.77
N CYS A 768 29.40 34.49 -26.45
CA CYS A 768 29.05 33.64 -27.58
C CYS A 768 29.79 34.09 -28.84
N THR A 769 29.98 33.20 -29.80
CA THR A 769 30.73 33.48 -31.05
C THR A 769 29.96 32.96 -32.26
N ALA A 770 29.87 33.78 -33.31
CA ALA A 770 29.32 33.38 -34.60
C ALA A 770 30.34 33.67 -35.70
N TYR A 771 30.51 32.75 -36.64
CA TYR A 771 31.44 32.92 -37.76
C TYR A 771 31.05 34.11 -38.67
N VAL A 772 29.75 34.31 -38.94
CA VAL A 772 29.28 35.39 -39.83
C VAL A 772 28.74 36.57 -39.03
N LYS A 773 27.72 36.34 -38.21
CA LYS A 773 26.96 37.42 -37.56
C LYS A 773 26.03 36.92 -36.44
N GLY A 774 25.77 37.80 -35.49
CA GLY A 774 24.88 37.53 -34.37
C GLY A 774 25.55 36.57 -33.40
N SER A 775 26.71 36.96 -32.87
CA SER A 775 27.44 36.18 -31.88
C SER A 775 26.55 35.85 -30.67
N GLY A 776 25.75 36.81 -30.19
CA GLY A 776 24.71 36.59 -29.19
C GLY A 776 23.44 36.05 -29.80
N VAL A 777 22.75 36.88 -30.58
CA VAL A 777 21.46 36.53 -31.19
C VAL A 777 21.45 36.91 -32.67
N PHE A 778 21.01 35.99 -33.52
CA PHE A 778 20.67 36.27 -34.92
C PHE A 778 19.16 36.19 -35.12
N VAL A 779 18.56 37.31 -35.53
CA VAL A 779 17.12 37.41 -35.83
C VAL A 779 16.92 37.29 -37.34
N SER A 780 16.34 36.20 -37.82
CA SER A 780 16.17 35.99 -39.26
C SER A 780 14.95 36.72 -39.84
N SER A 781 14.84 36.74 -41.17
CA SER A 781 13.63 37.24 -41.85
C SER A 781 12.43 36.36 -41.47
N GLY A 782 11.27 36.96 -41.18
CA GLY A 782 10.10 36.25 -40.64
C GLY A 782 10.05 36.03 -39.11
N SER A 783 11.18 36.16 -38.39
CA SER A 783 11.23 35.93 -36.93
C SER A 783 10.88 37.15 -36.06
N GLU A 784 10.65 36.92 -34.77
CA GLU A 784 10.38 37.88 -33.71
C GLU A 784 11.35 37.68 -32.53
N PHE A 785 11.81 38.78 -31.95
CA PHE A 785 12.58 38.78 -30.71
C PHE A 785 11.95 39.73 -29.69
N HIS A 786 11.44 39.16 -28.60
CA HIS A 786 10.78 39.87 -27.51
C HIS A 786 11.68 39.92 -26.27
N ILE A 787 11.79 41.08 -25.64
CA ILE A 787 12.60 41.28 -24.44
C ILE A 787 11.84 42.03 -23.34
N LYS A 788 12.14 41.70 -22.08
CA LYS A 788 11.70 42.42 -20.88
C LYS A 788 12.55 42.08 -19.65
N GLY A 789 12.26 42.73 -18.53
CA GLY A 789 12.76 42.37 -17.20
C GLY A 789 14.27 42.50 -17.08
N ASN A 790 14.92 41.42 -16.63
CA ASN A 790 16.37 41.36 -16.37
C ASN A 790 17.18 40.84 -17.57
N ALA A 791 16.57 40.73 -18.75
CA ALA A 791 17.24 40.23 -19.93
C ALA A 791 18.41 41.13 -20.36
N SER A 792 19.59 40.53 -20.56
CA SER A 792 20.79 41.27 -20.98
C SER A 792 21.75 40.42 -21.82
N LEU A 793 22.54 41.09 -22.64
CA LEU A 793 23.59 40.52 -23.48
C LEU A 793 24.88 41.31 -23.27
N ASP A 794 26.02 40.61 -23.22
CA ASP A 794 27.32 41.26 -23.11
C ASP A 794 27.78 41.90 -24.42
N SER A 795 28.82 42.74 -24.35
CA SER A 795 29.36 43.45 -25.53
C SER A 795 29.98 42.53 -26.58
N ARG A 796 30.31 41.29 -26.21
CA ARG A 796 30.85 40.25 -27.12
C ARG A 796 29.77 39.41 -27.78
N SER A 797 28.52 39.55 -27.34
CA SER A 797 27.35 38.77 -27.78
C SER A 797 26.32 39.68 -28.45
N GLU A 798 26.66 40.23 -29.62
CA GLU A 798 25.78 41.19 -30.30
C GLU A 798 24.49 40.57 -30.84
N VAL A 799 23.46 41.41 -30.98
CA VAL A 799 22.21 41.08 -31.69
C VAL A 799 22.32 41.56 -33.13
N TYR A 800 22.30 40.64 -34.09
CA TYR A 800 22.22 41.01 -35.50
C TYR A 800 20.76 41.15 -35.95
N LEU A 801 20.44 42.30 -36.58
CA LEU A 801 19.10 42.63 -37.08
C LEU A 801 19.13 42.96 -38.58
N PRO A 802 18.45 42.17 -39.44
CA PRO A 802 18.11 42.57 -40.80
C PRO A 802 17.30 43.87 -40.82
N ASN A 803 17.35 44.61 -41.94
CA ASN A 803 16.70 45.92 -42.06
C ASN A 803 15.17 45.91 -41.80
N SER A 804 14.51 44.76 -41.93
CA SER A 804 13.08 44.58 -41.68
C SER A 804 12.74 44.09 -40.26
N LYS A 805 13.73 44.00 -39.37
CA LYS A 805 13.59 43.36 -38.06
C LYS A 805 13.90 44.30 -36.91
N THR A 806 13.22 44.04 -35.79
CA THR A 806 13.27 44.85 -34.58
C THR A 806 13.32 43.96 -33.35
N ILE A 807 13.79 44.50 -32.23
CA ILE A 807 13.64 43.94 -30.90
C ILE A 807 12.38 44.57 -30.30
N LYS A 808 11.42 43.73 -29.90
CA LYS A 808 10.18 44.19 -29.30
C LYS A 808 10.30 44.24 -27.77
N ILE A 809 10.14 45.42 -27.20
CA ILE A 809 10.15 45.64 -25.75
C ILE A 809 8.72 45.42 -25.23
N THR A 810 8.53 44.31 -24.53
CA THR A 810 7.18 43.89 -24.08
C THR A 810 6.83 44.42 -22.69
N ASP A 811 7.84 44.71 -21.86
CA ASP A 811 7.70 45.32 -20.53
C ASP A 811 8.99 46.06 -20.15
N SER A 812 9.03 46.67 -18.97
CA SER A 812 10.16 47.41 -18.41
C SER A 812 11.45 46.58 -18.42
N LEU A 813 12.57 47.24 -18.74
CA LEU A 813 13.91 46.66 -18.72
C LEU A 813 14.67 47.20 -17.51
N ASN A 814 15.28 46.33 -16.73
CA ASN A 814 16.00 46.72 -15.52
C ASN A 814 17.48 47.06 -15.74
N PRO A 815 18.25 46.33 -16.58
CA PRO A 815 19.67 46.62 -16.79
C PRO A 815 19.94 48.04 -17.31
N SER A 816 21.12 48.58 -17.01
CA SER A 816 21.60 49.86 -17.56
C SER A 816 22.00 49.73 -19.03
N VAL A 817 22.61 48.60 -19.39
CA VAL A 817 22.89 48.19 -20.76
C VAL A 817 22.25 46.84 -20.99
N VAL A 818 21.44 46.73 -22.05
CA VAL A 818 20.66 45.54 -22.38
C VAL A 818 21.30 44.74 -23.51
N ALA A 819 21.71 45.39 -24.61
CA ALA A 819 22.33 44.70 -25.72
C ALA A 819 23.13 45.65 -26.63
N THR A 820 24.11 45.11 -27.34
CA THR A 820 24.73 45.76 -28.50
C THR A 820 24.09 45.24 -29.79
N ILE A 821 23.60 46.13 -30.64
CA ILE A 821 22.90 45.83 -31.89
C ILE A 821 23.84 46.02 -33.08
N LYS A 822 23.91 45.02 -33.95
CA LYS A 822 24.54 45.05 -35.28
C LYS A 822 23.44 45.08 -36.36
N PRO A 823 23.00 46.25 -36.82
CA PRO A 823 22.05 46.33 -37.91
C PRO A 823 22.70 45.88 -39.22
N GLU A 824 21.88 45.45 -40.18
CA GLU A 824 22.33 45.13 -41.54
C GLU A 824 22.88 46.37 -42.26
N SER A 825 22.23 47.52 -42.10
CA SER A 825 22.65 48.79 -42.70
C SER A 825 22.54 49.96 -41.72
N TYR A 826 23.35 51.00 -41.96
CA TYR A 826 23.26 52.30 -41.28
C TYR A 826 22.71 53.37 -42.24
N PRO A 827 21.97 54.39 -41.75
CA PRO A 827 21.32 55.37 -42.61
C PRO A 827 22.32 56.36 -43.25
N SER A 828 22.11 56.68 -44.54
CA SER A 828 23.01 57.54 -45.35
C SER A 828 22.53 58.98 -45.62
N SER A 829 21.23 59.28 -45.61
CA SER A 829 20.66 60.65 -45.48
C SER A 829 19.12 60.68 -45.52
N SER A 830 18.48 59.68 -46.15
CA SER A 830 17.02 59.55 -46.28
C SER A 830 16.45 58.22 -45.78
N GLN A 831 17.32 57.28 -45.39
CA GLN A 831 16.93 55.95 -44.94
C GLN A 831 16.55 55.96 -43.46
N VAL A 832 15.47 55.26 -43.11
CA VAL A 832 15.00 55.06 -41.74
C VAL A 832 15.08 53.58 -41.43
N PHE A 833 15.86 53.23 -40.41
CA PHE A 833 15.98 51.87 -39.91
C PHE A 833 15.48 51.83 -38.47
N THR A 834 14.31 51.21 -38.26
CA THR A 834 13.77 50.95 -36.93
C THR A 834 14.39 49.66 -36.41
N VAL A 835 14.91 49.69 -35.18
CA VAL A 835 15.52 48.52 -34.51
C VAL A 835 14.81 48.15 -33.21
N LEU A 836 14.02 49.05 -32.62
CA LEU A 836 13.22 48.79 -31.42
C LEU A 836 11.74 49.09 -31.68
N THR A 837 10.85 48.24 -31.16
CA THR A 837 9.40 48.43 -31.19
C THR A 837 8.77 48.10 -29.83
N ASP A 838 7.52 48.52 -29.61
CA ASP A 838 6.70 48.10 -28.47
C ASP A 838 5.24 47.86 -28.89
N ASP A 839 4.38 47.48 -27.94
CA ASP A 839 3.04 46.96 -28.25
C ASP A 839 2.05 47.96 -28.84
N SER A 840 2.21 49.30 -28.70
CA SER A 840 1.34 50.30 -29.38
C SER A 840 1.53 51.78 -28.98
N SER A 841 2.48 52.16 -28.11
CA SER A 841 2.54 53.55 -27.59
C SER A 841 3.89 54.26 -27.78
N GLY A 842 4.95 53.54 -28.14
CA GLY A 842 6.32 54.06 -28.17
C GLY A 842 6.88 54.40 -26.80
N THR A 843 6.10 54.29 -25.72
CA THR A 843 6.50 54.69 -24.37
C THR A 843 7.59 53.80 -23.79
N LYS A 844 7.54 52.48 -24.05
CA LYS A 844 8.53 51.52 -23.55
C LYS A 844 9.85 51.69 -24.27
N VAL A 845 9.80 51.95 -25.58
CA VAL A 845 10.98 52.31 -26.38
C VAL A 845 11.56 53.64 -25.90
N ALA A 846 10.75 54.67 -25.72
CA ALA A 846 11.21 55.98 -25.25
C ALA A 846 11.85 55.92 -23.86
N ALA A 847 11.42 55.01 -22.99
CA ALA A 847 12.03 54.79 -21.68
C ALA A 847 13.34 53.97 -21.73
N SER A 848 13.55 53.18 -22.77
CA SER A 848 14.60 52.15 -22.80
C SER A 848 15.62 52.28 -23.93
N HIS A 849 15.42 53.16 -24.91
CA HIS A 849 16.26 53.22 -26.12
C HIS A 849 17.75 53.43 -25.81
N MET A 850 18.08 54.15 -24.74
CA MET A 850 19.47 54.41 -24.32
C MET A 850 20.18 53.18 -23.78
N LYS A 851 19.44 52.10 -23.48
CA LYS A 851 19.99 50.84 -22.96
C LYS A 851 20.58 49.96 -24.07
N PHE A 852 20.46 50.37 -25.33
CA PHE A 852 20.92 49.61 -26.49
C PHE A 852 22.07 50.34 -27.20
N LYS A 853 23.21 49.67 -27.32
CA LYS A 853 24.38 50.16 -28.04
C LYS A 853 24.32 49.74 -29.51
N LEU A 854 25.02 50.45 -30.38
CA LEU A 854 25.25 50.02 -31.78
C LEU A 854 26.72 49.61 -31.94
N VAL A 855 27.00 48.62 -32.80
CA VAL A 855 28.38 48.15 -33.03
C VAL A 855 29.26 49.22 -33.69
N ARG A 856 28.67 50.14 -34.47
CA ARG A 856 29.41 51.21 -35.13
C ARG A 856 29.26 52.52 -34.35
N ASP A 857 30.40 53.10 -34.00
CA ASP A 857 30.46 54.42 -33.37
C ASP A 857 29.88 55.52 -34.29
N GLY A 858 29.42 56.62 -33.68
CA GLY A 858 28.78 57.74 -34.39
C GLY A 858 27.32 57.49 -34.74
N TYR A 859 26.72 56.39 -34.27
CA TYR A 859 25.28 56.15 -34.33
C TYR A 859 24.69 55.79 -32.96
N CYS A 860 23.43 56.15 -32.75
CA CYS A 860 22.65 55.77 -31.57
C CYS A 860 21.19 55.46 -31.93
N VAL A 861 20.45 54.87 -31.00
CA VAL A 861 19.00 54.63 -31.12
C VAL A 861 18.24 55.77 -30.43
N ASN A 862 17.27 56.38 -31.11
CA ASN A 862 16.47 57.47 -30.56
C ASN A 862 15.20 56.97 -29.82
N LYS A 863 14.43 57.90 -29.23
CA LYS A 863 13.17 57.61 -28.51
C LYS A 863 12.08 56.92 -29.34
N ALA A 864 12.18 56.96 -30.68
CA ALA A 864 11.27 56.26 -31.59
C ALA A 864 11.80 54.87 -32.01
N GLY A 865 12.94 54.42 -31.46
CA GLY A 865 13.54 53.13 -31.80
C GLY A 865 14.29 53.11 -33.13
N ILE A 866 14.61 54.29 -33.69
CA ILE A 866 15.23 54.46 -35.01
C ILE A 866 16.72 54.76 -34.85
N ILE A 867 17.54 54.19 -35.75
CA ILE A 867 18.98 54.51 -35.86
C ILE A 867 19.16 55.94 -36.38
N LYS A 868 19.97 56.75 -35.70
CA LYS A 868 20.39 58.09 -36.15
C LYS A 868 21.88 58.32 -35.87
N LYS A 869 22.48 59.28 -36.58
CA LYS A 869 23.82 59.76 -36.24
C LYS A 869 23.82 60.40 -34.85
N GLY A 870 24.80 60.06 -34.04
CA GLY A 870 24.92 60.50 -32.66
C GLY A 870 25.76 59.53 -31.83
N TYR A 871 26.10 59.91 -30.62
CA TYR A 871 26.99 59.15 -29.75
C TYR A 871 26.21 58.68 -28.51
N LEU A 872 26.49 57.46 -28.06
CA LEU A 872 26.00 56.94 -26.80
C LEU A 872 27.21 56.77 -25.88
N ALA A 873 27.27 57.54 -24.80
CA ALA A 873 28.39 57.55 -23.87
C ALA A 873 27.95 57.05 -22.49
N GLU A 874 28.82 56.31 -21.80
CA GLU A 874 28.55 55.90 -20.41
C GLU A 874 28.81 57.03 -19.42
N THR A 875 29.68 57.97 -19.76
CA THR A 875 30.03 59.18 -18.99
C THR A 875 30.03 60.39 -19.91
N ALA A 876 29.80 61.60 -19.38
CA ALA A 876 29.77 62.82 -20.18
C ALA A 876 31.17 63.07 -20.82
N PRO A 877 31.29 63.04 -22.16
CA PRO A 877 32.58 63.25 -22.80
C PRO A 877 32.97 64.73 -22.77
N LEU A 878 34.20 65.03 -22.32
CA LEU A 878 34.75 66.40 -22.26
C LEU A 878 34.90 67.07 -23.65
N HIS A 879 35.05 66.29 -24.74
CA HIS A 879 35.17 66.82 -26.10
C HIS A 879 34.88 65.73 -27.16
N ILE A 880 34.07 66.03 -28.19
CA ILE A 880 33.85 65.16 -29.37
C ILE A 880 34.19 65.95 -30.63
N SER A 881 35.40 65.76 -31.17
CA SER A 881 35.96 66.56 -32.27
C SER A 881 35.33 66.33 -33.65
N SER A 882 34.52 65.28 -33.82
CA SER A 882 33.89 64.90 -35.08
C SER A 882 32.39 65.22 -35.17
N MET A 883 31.80 65.88 -34.17
CA MET A 883 30.36 66.15 -34.15
C MET A 883 29.95 67.23 -35.13
N THR A 884 28.84 67.00 -35.84
CA THR A 884 28.17 68.03 -36.66
C THR A 884 27.02 68.68 -35.91
N ALA A 885 26.55 69.86 -36.36
CA ALA A 885 25.52 70.66 -35.68
C ALA A 885 24.15 69.95 -35.48
N THR A 886 23.93 68.80 -36.12
CA THR A 886 22.67 68.05 -36.06
C THR A 886 22.78 66.71 -35.31
N GLU A 887 23.96 66.39 -34.77
CA GLU A 887 24.20 65.14 -34.02
C GLU A 887 23.87 65.30 -32.52
N THR A 888 23.54 64.20 -31.86
CA THR A 888 23.18 64.17 -30.43
C THR A 888 24.09 63.23 -29.63
N VAL A 889 24.38 63.59 -28.38
CA VAL A 889 25.09 62.72 -27.42
C VAL A 889 24.09 62.29 -26.34
N ASN A 890 23.88 61.00 -26.20
CA ASN A 890 23.07 60.42 -25.13
C ASN A 890 24.03 59.85 -24.08
N VAL A 891 23.92 60.30 -22.83
CA VAL A 891 24.76 59.81 -21.71
C VAL A 891 23.91 58.87 -20.85
N ILE A 892 24.36 57.63 -20.64
CA ILE A 892 23.65 56.61 -19.86
C ILE A 892 23.95 56.73 -18.34
N GLY A 893 25.15 57.20 -17.97
CA GLY A 893 25.58 57.39 -16.58
C GLY A 893 25.54 58.85 -16.10
N ASP A 894 26.16 59.11 -14.96
CA ASP A 894 26.13 60.43 -14.32
C ASP A 894 26.82 61.49 -15.18
N ILE A 895 26.13 62.64 -15.32
CA ILE A 895 26.68 63.86 -15.91
C ILE A 895 27.31 64.62 -14.75
N SER A 896 28.58 64.32 -14.46
CA SER A 896 29.37 65.04 -13.44
C SER A 896 29.81 66.40 -13.93
#